data_AF-A0A8C0HC82-F1
#
_entry.id   AF-A0A8C0HC82-F1
#
_cell.length_a   1.000
_cell.length_b   1.000
_cell.length_c   1.000
_cell.angle_alpha   90.00
_cell.angle_beta   90.00
_cell.angle_gamma   90.00
#
_symmetry.space_group_name_H-M   'P 1'
#
loop_
_entity.id
_entity.type
_entity.pdbx_description
1 polymer ?
#
loop_
_entity_poly.entity_id
_entity_poly.type
_entity_poly.pdbx_seq_one_letter_code
_entity_poly.pdbx_strand_id
1 'polypeptide(L)'
;MSGIPETLTRLRGSSFRSLGGTLDPTMVSVPIDVEKEEVRILKVCFHSNSFNMGKNFKLVKCSVLTEIREVIHSILLSGRIGPNIQLAECYGLRLKHVKSDEIHWLHPDLTVGEVQDKYECLHLEAEWRYDLQIRYLPEDYIERFIEDRTTLLYFYQQLRTDYMQHYASKVSEGMALQLGCLELRRFYKDMPHNALDKKSNFDFLDKEVGLDLFFPKQMQENLKPKQFRKMIQQTFQQYALLREEECIIKFLHTLASFANIDQESYRCELIQGWNITVDLVIGPKGIRQMTSKDAKPTCLADFKQIKSIKCCSVEEGRAMLQLTLTGTPQSLAIKTSSLAEAENMADLIDGYCRLQGYLETSLIVRPKKGERLSKHPRPGAAAAFTAEFLALDSDIYAEIPDEASRPKSGAQQYGVSREDVTLGRILGEGFFGEVYEGIYTNQNGERINVAVKTCKKDCAPENKEKFMSEAVLMKKLDHPHIVKLIGITEEEPTWIIMELYPYGELGHYLEQNKNSLRVPTLILYALQIGKALAYLEAISCVHRDIAVRNILVASSECVKLGDFGLSRYIEDDEYYKASVTRLPIKWMSPESINFRRFTSASDVWMFAVCMWEILSYGKQPFFWLENKDVIGVLEKGDRLPKPDLCPPILYTLMTRCWDYDPNDRPKFKELVCSLSDIYLMEKDIAREQERNNRHRPPKIMEPMSFQEPPPKPSRPKYKPPPQTNLLAPKLQFQVPEGLCASSPTLTSPTEYQSPVNSLHTPPLNRHNVFKRHSMREEDFLRPTSREEAQKLWEMERAKMRQTLDKQQKQMAEDYQWLRQEEKSLVSGPGRFSRRAGQTFSEFTGPPQKPPRQGAQPIQPAPTANLDRTDDTVYSNVMELVKAVLQLKNEICQLPPEGYIIVVKNVGLSLRKLIGSVDEILPVLPMASRTEIEGTQKLLNKDLAELINKMRLAQQNAVTSLSEECKRQMLTASHTLAVDAKNLLDAVDQAKVQANLVKLALE
;
A
#
# COMPACT_ATOMS: atom_id res chain seq x y z
N MET A 1 -7.39 -72.49 28.28
CA MET A 1 -8.06 -71.35 28.95
C MET A 1 -8.34 -70.33 27.85
N SER A 2 -9.52 -70.45 27.21
CA SER A 2 -10.73 -69.61 27.41
C SER A 2 -10.55 -68.23 26.79
N GLY A 3 -11.33 -67.73 25.84
CA GLY A 3 -12.62 -68.13 25.27
C GLY A 3 -13.30 -66.85 24.74
N ILE A 4 -13.81 -66.89 23.51
CA ILE A 4 -14.72 -65.94 22.81
C ILE A 4 -16.00 -65.73 23.69
N PRO A 5 -16.78 -64.59 23.72
CA PRO A 5 -17.57 -64.13 22.56
C PRO A 5 -18.09 -62.67 22.43
N GLU A 6 -18.68 -62.45 21.25
CA GLU A 6 -19.64 -61.41 20.81
C GLU A 6 -20.85 -61.19 21.74
N THR A 7 -21.51 -60.02 21.60
CA THR A 7 -22.99 -59.76 21.47
C THR A 7 -23.34 -58.34 21.99
N LEU A 8 -23.90 -57.42 21.17
CA LEU A 8 -25.31 -57.21 20.77
C LEU A 8 -26.20 -56.42 21.76
N THR A 9 -26.86 -55.38 21.23
CA THR A 9 -28.21 -54.83 21.55
C THR A 9 -28.50 -53.99 22.81
N ARG A 10 -29.06 -52.78 22.60
CA ARG A 10 -30.48 -52.36 22.90
C ARG A 10 -30.64 -50.83 22.73
N LEU A 11 -31.46 -50.33 21.80
CA LEU A 11 -32.92 -50.08 21.90
C LEU A 11 -33.37 -49.20 23.09
N ARG A 12 -33.89 -48.00 22.77
CA ARG A 12 -35.07 -47.42 23.42
C ARG A 12 -35.92 -46.66 22.39
N GLY A 13 -37.12 -47.17 22.15
CA GLY A 13 -38.25 -46.38 21.70
C GLY A 13 -39.09 -45.94 22.90
N SER A 14 -39.93 -44.91 22.71
CA SER A 14 -41.13 -44.72 23.51
C SER A 14 -42.21 -44.03 22.66
N SER A 15 -43.28 -44.79 22.48
CA SER A 15 -44.55 -44.53 21.79
C SER A 15 -45.41 -43.48 22.49
N PHE A 16 -46.29 -42.81 21.73
CA PHE A 16 -47.71 -42.65 22.11
C PHE A 16 -48.66 -42.83 20.91
N ARG A 17 -49.78 -43.51 21.19
CA ARG A 17 -50.90 -44.03 20.35
C ARG A 17 -51.85 -42.89 19.88
N SER A 18 -52.39 -42.84 18.65
CA SER A 18 -53.43 -43.62 17.94
C SER A 18 -54.89 -43.42 18.40
N LEU A 19 -55.76 -43.02 17.43
CA LEU A 19 -57.21 -43.32 17.17
C LEU A 19 -57.88 -42.07 16.54
N GLY A 20 -58.64 -42.06 15.43
CA GLY A 20 -59.18 -43.04 14.46
C GLY A 20 -59.90 -42.27 13.32
N GLY A 21 -60.02 -42.81 12.10
CA GLY A 21 -61.33 -43.11 11.50
C GLY A 21 -61.71 -42.32 10.22
N THR A 22 -61.49 -42.95 9.04
CA THR A 22 -62.29 -43.01 7.79
C THR A 22 -63.08 -41.80 7.22
N LEU A 23 -62.72 -41.34 6.01
CA LEU A 23 -63.48 -41.41 4.72
C LEU A 23 -62.96 -40.36 3.69
N ASP A 24 -62.55 -40.84 2.51
CA ASP A 24 -62.35 -40.11 1.24
C ASP A 24 -63.74 -39.84 0.57
N PRO A 25 -63.95 -39.05 -0.52
CA PRO A 25 -62.97 -38.36 -1.40
C PRO A 25 -63.37 -36.94 -1.88
N THR A 26 -62.40 -36.08 -2.22
CA THR A 26 -62.46 -35.23 -3.44
C THR A 26 -61.12 -34.54 -3.71
N MET A 27 -60.71 -34.64 -4.96
CA MET A 27 -59.44 -34.24 -5.56
C MET A 27 -58.94 -32.83 -5.23
N VAL A 28 -57.68 -32.73 -4.81
CA VAL A 28 -56.78 -31.64 -5.22
C VAL A 28 -55.43 -32.27 -5.55
N SER A 29 -55.01 -32.09 -6.80
CA SER A 29 -53.68 -32.46 -7.30
C SER A 29 -52.59 -31.75 -6.50
N VAL A 30 -51.82 -32.50 -5.72
CA VAL A 30 -50.55 -32.03 -5.15
C VAL A 30 -49.52 -32.04 -6.28
N PRO A 31 -48.83 -30.92 -6.57
CA PRO A 31 -47.70 -30.93 -7.50
C PRO A 31 -46.60 -31.81 -6.92
N ILE A 32 -46.02 -32.64 -7.78
CA ILE A 32 -44.81 -33.43 -7.52
C ILE A 32 -43.76 -32.50 -6.88
N ASP A 33 -43.31 -32.85 -5.67
CA ASP A 33 -42.17 -32.22 -5.01
C ASP A 33 -40.98 -32.20 -5.98
N VAL A 34 -40.59 -31.00 -6.41
CA VAL A 34 -39.32 -30.77 -7.09
C VAL A 34 -38.22 -31.07 -6.08
N GLU A 35 -37.35 -32.02 -6.40
CA GLU A 35 -36.19 -32.39 -5.59
C GLU A 35 -35.47 -31.13 -5.13
N LYS A 36 -35.38 -30.96 -3.81
CA LYS A 36 -34.66 -29.86 -3.19
C LYS A 36 -33.17 -30.10 -3.44
N GLU A 37 -32.61 -29.47 -4.47
CA GLU A 37 -31.18 -29.57 -4.79
C GLU A 37 -30.35 -29.26 -3.53
N GLU A 38 -29.45 -30.17 -3.15
CA GLU A 38 -28.60 -30.02 -1.97
C GLU A 38 -27.59 -28.89 -2.17
N VAL A 39 -27.86 -27.75 -1.52
CA VAL A 39 -26.97 -26.60 -1.47
C VAL A 39 -25.77 -26.91 -0.55
N ARG A 40 -24.55 -26.68 -1.05
CA ARG A 40 -23.28 -26.76 -0.31
C ARG A 40 -22.63 -25.38 -0.18
N ILE A 41 -21.78 -25.24 0.84
CA ILE A 41 -20.95 -24.07 1.07
C ILE A 41 -19.50 -24.53 1.23
N LEU A 42 -18.65 -24.19 0.27
CA LEU A 42 -17.23 -24.51 0.30
C LEU A 42 -16.43 -23.34 0.87
N LYS A 43 -15.49 -23.62 1.77
CA LYS A 43 -14.52 -22.63 2.23
C LYS A 43 -13.23 -22.76 1.42
N VAL A 44 -13.05 -21.88 0.43
CA VAL A 44 -11.87 -21.89 -0.43
C VAL A 44 -10.86 -20.84 0.00
N CYS A 45 -9.68 -21.29 0.40
CA CYS A 45 -8.57 -20.45 0.82
C CYS A 45 -7.76 -19.96 -0.38
N PHE A 46 -7.20 -18.76 -0.29
CA PHE A 46 -6.37 -18.18 -1.35
C PHE A 46 -5.27 -17.28 -0.76
N HIS A 47 -4.28 -16.94 -1.59
CA HIS A 47 -3.20 -16.03 -1.21
C HIS A 47 -3.63 -14.56 -1.37
N SER A 48 -3.18 -13.70 -0.45
CA SER A 48 -3.46 -12.26 -0.49
C SER A 48 -2.29 -11.47 0.14
N ASN A 49 -2.27 -10.16 -0.10
CA ASN A 49 -1.28 -9.20 0.43
C ASN A 49 -1.44 -8.91 1.94
N SER A 50 -2.38 -9.56 2.63
CA SER A 50 -2.60 -9.38 4.08
C SER A 50 -1.42 -9.87 4.92
N PHE A 51 -1.31 -9.39 6.16
CA PHE A 51 -0.37 -9.89 7.18
C PHE A 51 -0.58 -11.38 7.50
N ASN A 52 -1.77 -11.92 7.21
CA ASN A 52 -2.15 -13.29 7.49
C ASN A 52 -1.89 -14.22 6.29
N MET A 53 -0.65 -14.68 6.16
CA MET A 53 -0.26 -15.65 5.13
C MET A 53 -1.11 -16.94 5.23
N GLY A 54 -1.91 -17.23 4.20
CA GLY A 54 -2.67 -18.47 4.09
C GLY A 54 -3.94 -18.57 4.96
N LYS A 55 -4.46 -17.47 5.53
CA LYS A 55 -5.74 -17.48 6.26
C LYS A 55 -6.89 -16.81 5.52
N ASN A 56 -6.65 -16.21 4.36
CA ASN A 56 -7.71 -15.63 3.54
C ASN A 56 -8.52 -16.73 2.89
N PHE A 57 -9.83 -16.56 2.89
CA PHE A 57 -10.77 -17.50 2.27
C PHE A 57 -12.01 -16.77 1.76
N LYS A 58 -12.74 -17.43 0.86
CA LYS A 58 -14.09 -17.06 0.46
C LYS A 58 -15.00 -18.26 0.62
N LEU A 59 -16.23 -18.01 1.08
CA LEU A 59 -17.26 -19.03 1.08
C LEU A 59 -17.93 -19.05 -0.30
N VAL A 60 -18.01 -20.21 -0.93
CA VAL A 60 -18.64 -20.41 -2.24
C VAL A 60 -19.88 -21.26 -2.02
N LYS A 61 -21.06 -20.69 -2.32
CA LYS A 61 -22.32 -21.42 -2.27
C LYS A 61 -22.58 -22.03 -3.65
N CYS A 62 -22.77 -23.35 -3.68
CA CYS A 62 -22.90 -24.14 -4.90
C CYS A 62 -23.83 -25.33 -4.69
N SER A 63 -24.16 -26.06 -5.76
CA SER A 63 -24.87 -27.34 -5.68
C SER A 63 -23.88 -28.50 -5.78
N VAL A 64 -24.34 -29.72 -5.46
CA VAL A 64 -23.53 -30.94 -5.67
C VAL A 64 -23.16 -31.18 -7.15
N LEU A 65 -23.89 -30.58 -8.09
CA LEU A 65 -23.65 -30.70 -9.53
C LEU A 65 -22.66 -29.67 -10.07
N THR A 66 -22.37 -28.61 -9.31
CA THR A 66 -21.41 -27.56 -9.70
C THR A 66 -20.04 -28.16 -9.99
N GLU A 67 -19.44 -27.79 -11.12
CA GLU A 67 -18.10 -28.23 -11.50
C GLU A 67 -17.01 -27.41 -10.79
N ILE A 68 -15.84 -28.01 -10.57
CA ILE A 68 -14.71 -27.33 -9.93
C ILE A 68 -14.25 -26.11 -10.74
N ARG A 69 -14.35 -26.13 -12.08
CA ARG A 69 -14.09 -24.94 -12.91
C ARG A 69 -14.97 -23.74 -12.55
N GLU A 70 -16.23 -23.98 -12.21
CA GLU A 70 -17.19 -22.92 -11.85
C GLU A 70 -16.85 -22.33 -10.48
N VAL A 71 -16.43 -23.18 -9.53
CA VAL A 71 -15.93 -22.76 -8.21
C VAL A 71 -14.71 -21.87 -8.38
N ILE A 72 -13.72 -22.28 -9.19
CA ILE A 72 -12.52 -21.47 -9.47
C ILE A 72 -12.92 -20.12 -10.09
N HIS A 73 -13.70 -20.13 -11.17
CA HIS A 73 -14.12 -18.91 -11.86
C HIS A 73 -14.91 -17.96 -10.95
N SER A 74 -15.80 -18.47 -10.11
CA SER A 74 -16.57 -17.67 -9.15
C SER A 74 -15.66 -16.89 -8.18
N ILE A 75 -14.54 -17.51 -7.76
CA ILE A 75 -13.56 -16.84 -6.90
C ILE A 75 -12.74 -15.82 -7.71
N LEU A 76 -12.27 -16.17 -8.92
CA LEU A 76 -11.50 -15.25 -9.76
C LEU A 76 -12.32 -13.99 -10.11
N LEU A 77 -13.59 -14.16 -10.45
CA LEU A 77 -14.52 -13.07 -10.81
C LEU A 77 -14.96 -12.24 -9.61
N SER A 78 -14.76 -12.73 -8.38
CA SER A 78 -15.17 -12.01 -7.17
C SER A 78 -14.40 -10.72 -6.89
N GLY A 79 -13.30 -10.47 -7.62
CA GLY A 79 -12.40 -9.34 -7.37
C GLY A 79 -11.56 -9.46 -6.10
N ARG A 80 -11.73 -10.50 -5.27
CA ARG A 80 -10.99 -10.69 -4.01
C ARG A 80 -9.50 -10.96 -4.21
N ILE A 81 -9.13 -11.59 -5.31
CA ILE A 81 -7.72 -11.88 -5.65
C ILE A 81 -7.06 -10.66 -6.31
N GLY A 82 -7.83 -9.95 -7.13
CA GLY A 82 -7.44 -8.74 -7.83
C GLY A 82 -8.21 -8.59 -9.15
N PRO A 83 -8.13 -7.43 -9.78
CA PRO A 83 -8.85 -7.14 -11.02
C PRO A 83 -8.15 -7.72 -12.25
N ASN A 84 -8.86 -7.76 -13.39
CA ASN A 84 -8.30 -7.97 -14.73
C ASN A 84 -7.49 -9.27 -14.92
N ILE A 85 -7.90 -10.37 -14.28
CA ILE A 85 -7.28 -11.68 -14.48
C ILE A 85 -7.54 -12.14 -15.92
N GLN A 86 -6.48 -12.40 -16.67
CA GLN A 86 -6.53 -12.86 -18.06
C GLN A 86 -6.16 -14.34 -18.19
N LEU A 87 -5.35 -14.85 -17.26
CA LEU A 87 -4.78 -16.20 -17.29
C LEU A 87 -5.51 -17.14 -16.32
N ALA A 88 -6.84 -17.16 -16.38
CA ALA A 88 -7.69 -17.94 -15.46
C ALA A 88 -7.40 -19.45 -15.51
N GLU A 89 -7.00 -19.95 -16.67
CA GLU A 89 -6.63 -21.34 -16.94
C GLU A 89 -5.35 -21.80 -16.22
N CYS A 90 -4.56 -20.89 -15.66
CA CYS A 90 -3.37 -21.21 -14.86
C CYS A 90 -3.72 -21.68 -13.44
N TYR A 91 -4.94 -21.40 -12.98
CA TYR A 91 -5.41 -21.71 -11.63
C TYR A 91 -5.98 -23.13 -11.54
N GLY A 92 -5.72 -23.79 -10.41
CA GLY A 92 -6.29 -25.07 -10.03
C GLY A 92 -6.76 -25.04 -8.57
N LEU A 93 -7.59 -26.02 -8.20
CA LEU A 93 -8.08 -26.16 -6.84
C LEU A 93 -7.47 -27.40 -6.19
N ARG A 94 -6.84 -27.21 -5.04
CA ARG A 94 -6.19 -28.28 -4.28
C ARG A 94 -6.97 -28.57 -3.00
N LEU A 95 -7.33 -29.82 -2.80
CA LEU A 95 -7.87 -30.34 -1.55
C LEU A 95 -6.71 -30.91 -0.72
N LYS A 96 -6.58 -30.44 0.52
CA LYS A 96 -5.52 -30.86 1.44
C LYS A 96 -6.13 -31.38 2.74
N HIS A 97 -5.68 -32.53 3.20
CA HIS A 97 -5.98 -33.00 4.55
C HIS A 97 -5.08 -32.27 5.55
N VAL A 98 -5.66 -31.68 6.60
CA VAL A 98 -4.91 -30.82 7.53
C VAL A 98 -4.02 -31.63 8.47
N LYS A 99 -4.33 -32.92 8.70
CA LYS A 99 -3.62 -33.78 9.67
C LYS A 99 -2.61 -34.74 9.04
N SER A 100 -2.61 -34.92 7.73
CA SER A 100 -1.64 -35.75 7.00
C SER A 100 -1.03 -34.97 5.83
N ASP A 101 -0.04 -35.56 5.16
CA ASP A 101 0.53 -35.00 3.93
C ASP A 101 -0.30 -35.31 2.68
N GLU A 102 -1.54 -35.78 2.86
CA GLU A 102 -2.43 -36.15 1.76
C GLU A 102 -2.97 -34.91 1.04
N ILE A 103 -2.78 -34.91 -0.29
CA ILE A 103 -3.22 -33.85 -1.18
C ILE A 103 -3.86 -34.43 -2.44
N HIS A 104 -4.93 -33.79 -2.88
CA HIS A 104 -5.65 -34.13 -4.11
C HIS A 104 -5.86 -32.86 -4.93
N TRP A 105 -5.35 -32.84 -6.15
CA TRP A 105 -5.67 -31.79 -7.10
C TRP A 105 -7.00 -32.12 -7.79
N LEU A 106 -7.96 -31.22 -7.62
CA LEU A 106 -9.31 -31.42 -8.08
C LEU A 106 -9.39 -31.01 -9.54
N HIS A 107 -9.57 -31.99 -10.40
CA HIS A 107 -9.68 -31.77 -11.84
C HIS A 107 -10.88 -30.83 -12.15
N PRO A 108 -10.75 -29.87 -13.09
CA PRO A 108 -11.79 -28.87 -13.36
C PRO A 108 -13.17 -29.45 -13.70
N ASP A 109 -13.20 -30.60 -14.38
CA ASP A 109 -14.43 -31.32 -14.78
C ASP A 109 -14.94 -32.31 -13.71
N LEU A 110 -14.50 -32.21 -12.44
CA LEU A 110 -15.15 -32.92 -11.33
C LEU A 110 -16.30 -32.06 -10.80
N THR A 111 -17.36 -32.72 -10.33
CA THR A 111 -18.43 -32.04 -9.57
C THR A 111 -18.12 -32.01 -8.09
N VAL A 112 -18.68 -31.04 -7.35
CA VAL A 112 -18.54 -30.95 -5.89
C VAL A 112 -19.05 -32.23 -5.20
N GLY A 113 -20.13 -32.83 -5.69
CA GLY A 113 -20.65 -34.10 -5.20
C GLY A 113 -19.67 -35.26 -5.42
N GLU A 114 -19.03 -35.35 -6.58
CA GLU A 114 -17.99 -36.36 -6.82
C GLU A 114 -16.77 -36.18 -5.90
N VAL A 115 -16.39 -34.94 -5.60
CA VAL A 115 -15.30 -34.65 -4.64
C VAL A 115 -15.67 -35.10 -3.23
N GLN A 116 -16.91 -34.84 -2.82
CA GLN A 116 -17.43 -35.27 -1.53
C GLN A 116 -17.42 -36.80 -1.41
N ASP A 117 -18.00 -37.49 -2.40
CA ASP A 117 -18.14 -38.93 -2.41
C ASP A 117 -16.80 -39.67 -2.48
N LYS A 118 -15.79 -39.03 -3.10
CA LYS A 118 -14.50 -39.65 -3.36
C LYS A 118 -13.45 -39.36 -2.28
N TYR A 119 -13.43 -38.13 -1.76
CA TYR A 119 -12.37 -37.66 -0.86
C TYR A 119 -12.91 -37.25 0.51
N GLU A 120 -13.94 -36.40 0.56
CA GLU A 120 -14.44 -35.90 1.85
C GLU A 120 -15.04 -37.03 2.71
N CYS A 121 -15.62 -38.07 2.10
CA CYS A 121 -16.20 -39.22 2.80
C CYS A 121 -15.21 -40.01 3.66
N LEU A 122 -13.89 -39.83 3.43
CA LEU A 122 -12.83 -40.55 4.15
C LEU A 122 -12.57 -39.97 5.55
N HIS A 123 -12.86 -38.68 5.76
CA HIS A 123 -12.53 -37.93 6.98
C HIS A 123 -13.64 -36.93 7.34
N LEU A 124 -13.49 -36.19 8.44
CA LEU A 124 -14.47 -35.15 8.77
C LEU A 124 -14.25 -33.92 7.87
N GLU A 125 -15.33 -33.23 7.47
CA GLU A 125 -15.25 -32.03 6.61
C GLU A 125 -14.29 -30.96 7.16
N ALA A 126 -14.26 -30.76 8.48
CA ALA A 126 -13.37 -29.80 9.14
C ALA A 126 -11.87 -30.15 9.07
N GLU A 127 -11.53 -31.38 8.66
CA GLU A 127 -10.15 -31.84 8.46
C GLU A 127 -9.66 -31.61 7.04
N TRP A 128 -10.54 -31.17 6.14
CA TRP A 128 -10.22 -30.83 4.77
C TRP A 128 -10.10 -29.32 4.58
N ARG A 129 -9.24 -28.95 3.62
CA ARG A 129 -9.01 -27.56 3.25
C ARG A 129 -8.87 -27.44 1.74
N TYR A 130 -9.66 -26.55 1.16
CA TYR A 130 -9.55 -26.15 -0.24
C TYR A 130 -8.59 -24.97 -0.36
N ASP A 131 -7.55 -25.08 -1.18
CA ASP A 131 -6.62 -24.01 -1.53
C ASP A 131 -6.67 -23.76 -3.04
N LEU A 132 -7.00 -22.52 -3.43
CA LEU A 132 -6.83 -22.06 -4.81
C LEU A 132 -5.34 -21.79 -5.04
N GLN A 133 -4.76 -22.34 -6.12
CA GLN A 133 -3.34 -22.18 -6.42
C GLN A 133 -3.11 -22.06 -7.93
N ILE A 134 -2.05 -21.36 -8.33
CA ILE A 134 -1.53 -21.45 -9.68
C ILE A 134 -0.75 -22.76 -9.80
N ARG A 135 -1.12 -23.58 -10.78
CA ARG A 135 -0.51 -24.90 -11.02
C ARG A 135 0.07 -25.03 -12.42
N TYR A 136 -0.64 -24.53 -13.42
CA TYR A 136 -0.28 -24.70 -14.82
C TYR A 136 0.39 -23.43 -15.33
N LEU A 137 1.65 -23.53 -15.77
CA LEU A 137 2.44 -22.38 -16.20
C LEU A 137 2.58 -22.34 -17.73
N PRO A 138 2.36 -21.18 -18.38
CA PRO A 138 2.69 -21.02 -19.80
C PRO A 138 4.20 -21.24 -20.06
N GLU A 139 4.59 -21.55 -21.30
CA GLU A 139 6.00 -21.73 -21.65
C GLU A 139 6.84 -20.48 -21.30
N ASP A 140 6.30 -19.30 -21.62
CA ASP A 140 6.87 -17.99 -21.29
C ASP A 140 6.13 -17.34 -20.10
N TYR A 141 5.90 -18.08 -19.01
CA TYR A 141 5.03 -17.65 -17.91
C TYR A 141 5.43 -16.31 -17.29
N ILE A 142 6.72 -15.99 -17.14
CA ILE A 142 7.16 -14.71 -16.58
C ILE A 142 6.69 -13.55 -17.47
N GLU A 143 6.86 -13.67 -18.78
CA GLU A 143 6.48 -12.62 -19.75
C GLU A 143 4.96 -12.43 -19.76
N ARG A 144 4.19 -13.53 -19.78
CA ARG A 144 2.72 -13.45 -19.72
C ARG A 144 2.19 -12.95 -18.38
N PHE A 145 2.81 -13.34 -17.27
CA PHE A 145 2.39 -12.88 -15.94
C PHE A 145 2.67 -11.39 -15.77
N ILE A 146 3.70 -10.83 -16.39
CA ILE A 146 3.91 -9.37 -16.39
C ILE A 146 2.74 -8.62 -17.03
N GLU A 147 2.09 -9.20 -18.03
CA GLU A 147 0.88 -8.63 -18.67
C GLU A 147 -0.37 -8.77 -17.79
N ASP A 148 -0.46 -9.84 -16.98
CA ASP A 148 -1.50 -10.06 -15.96
C ASP A 148 -0.94 -9.87 -14.54
N ARG A 149 -0.87 -8.61 -14.11
CA ARG A 149 -0.31 -8.21 -12.81
C ARG A 149 -0.96 -8.93 -11.62
N THR A 150 -2.25 -9.25 -11.68
CA THR A 150 -2.94 -9.94 -10.59
C THR A 150 -2.43 -11.37 -10.46
N THR A 151 -2.32 -12.08 -11.59
CA THR A 151 -1.76 -13.44 -11.62
C THR A 151 -0.27 -13.46 -11.23
N LEU A 152 0.53 -12.49 -11.66
CA LEU A 152 1.94 -12.36 -11.21
C LEU A 152 2.04 -12.21 -9.70
N LEU A 153 1.23 -11.33 -9.12
CA LEU A 153 1.22 -11.08 -7.68
C LEU A 153 0.73 -12.30 -6.90
N TYR A 154 -0.30 -12.98 -7.40
CA TYR A 154 -0.80 -14.20 -6.77
C TYR A 154 0.25 -15.31 -6.77
N PHE A 155 0.91 -15.54 -7.92
CA PHE A 155 2.00 -16.50 -8.05
C PHE A 155 3.16 -16.19 -7.10
N TYR A 156 3.53 -14.91 -7.02
CA TYR A 156 4.52 -14.43 -6.07
C TYR A 156 4.14 -14.74 -4.62
N GLN A 157 2.91 -14.46 -4.21
CA GLN A 157 2.45 -14.71 -2.84
C GLN A 157 2.40 -16.19 -2.50
N GLN A 158 2.00 -17.04 -3.47
CA GLN A 158 2.04 -18.49 -3.34
C GLN A 158 3.48 -18.96 -3.06
N LEU A 159 4.42 -18.61 -3.94
CA LEU A 159 5.83 -19.01 -3.78
C LEU A 159 6.49 -18.41 -2.54
N ARG A 160 6.12 -17.17 -2.15
CA ARG A 160 6.57 -16.59 -0.89
C ARG A 160 6.07 -17.39 0.30
N THR A 161 4.82 -17.86 0.26
CA THR A 161 4.25 -18.69 1.33
C THR A 161 4.99 -20.00 1.45
N ASP A 162 5.22 -20.68 0.33
CA ASP A 162 5.98 -21.93 0.29
C ASP A 162 7.42 -21.72 0.76
N TYR A 163 8.06 -20.62 0.35
CA TYR A 163 9.37 -20.22 0.83
C TYR A 163 9.40 -20.07 2.36
N MET A 164 8.50 -19.26 2.93
CA MET A 164 8.48 -19.00 4.38
C MET A 164 8.20 -20.27 5.19
N GLN A 165 7.36 -21.18 4.68
CA GLN A 165 7.00 -22.42 5.39
C GLN A 165 8.06 -23.51 5.28
N HIS A 166 8.69 -23.69 4.12
CA HIS A 166 9.49 -24.88 3.83
C HIS A 166 10.98 -24.64 3.61
N TYR A 167 11.37 -23.41 3.24
CA TYR A 167 12.73 -23.11 2.77
C TYR A 167 13.44 -22.02 3.57
N ALA A 168 12.73 -21.06 4.18
CA ALA A 168 13.34 -19.90 4.82
C ALA A 168 14.33 -20.25 5.95
N SER A 169 14.12 -21.37 6.65
CA SER A 169 15.05 -21.88 7.68
C SER A 169 16.22 -22.70 7.11
N LYS A 170 16.18 -23.07 5.83
CA LYS A 170 17.18 -23.93 5.16
C LYS A 170 18.15 -23.15 4.28
N VAL A 171 17.78 -21.94 3.88
CA VAL A 171 18.63 -21.06 3.07
C VAL A 171 19.67 -20.34 3.92
N SER A 172 20.72 -19.81 3.28
CA SER A 172 21.72 -18.99 3.97
C SER A 172 21.10 -17.69 4.50
N GLU A 173 21.66 -17.17 5.59
CA GLU A 173 21.23 -15.90 6.19
C GLU A 173 21.25 -14.74 5.18
N GLY A 174 22.26 -14.71 4.30
CA GLY A 174 22.36 -13.72 3.23
C GLY A 174 21.21 -13.79 2.23
N MET A 175 20.81 -15.00 1.83
CA MET A 175 19.68 -15.22 0.92
C MET A 175 18.35 -14.81 1.57
N ALA A 176 18.11 -15.24 2.81
CA ALA A 176 16.93 -14.85 3.57
C ALA A 176 16.84 -13.33 3.78
N LEU A 177 17.98 -12.67 4.01
CA LEU A 177 18.05 -11.21 4.10
C LEU A 177 17.67 -10.53 2.78
N GLN A 178 18.14 -11.05 1.64
CA GLN A 178 17.80 -10.50 0.32
C GLN A 178 16.31 -10.64 0.01
N LEU A 179 15.76 -11.85 0.17
CA LEU A 179 14.35 -12.13 -0.08
C LEU A 179 13.44 -11.34 0.86
N GLY A 180 13.80 -11.22 2.14
CA GLY A 180 13.05 -10.42 3.12
C GLY A 180 13.10 -8.92 2.83
N CYS A 181 14.25 -8.38 2.40
CA CYS A 181 14.34 -6.96 1.99
C CYS A 181 13.59 -6.66 0.69
N LEU A 182 13.55 -7.61 -0.27
CA LEU A 182 12.72 -7.49 -1.47
C LEU A 182 11.24 -7.45 -1.11
N GLU A 183 10.77 -8.32 -0.22
CA GLU A 183 9.39 -8.26 0.26
C GLU A 183 9.13 -6.98 1.04
N LEU A 184 10.06 -6.53 1.90
CA LEU A 184 9.88 -5.28 2.64
C LEU A 184 9.70 -4.07 1.70
N ARG A 185 10.50 -4.00 0.61
CA ARG A 185 10.36 -2.96 -0.42
C ARG A 185 9.04 -3.08 -1.17
N ARG A 186 8.65 -4.30 -1.57
CA ARG A 186 7.40 -4.56 -2.29
C ARG A 186 6.17 -4.23 -1.43
N PHE A 187 6.17 -4.71 -0.20
CA PHE A 187 5.10 -4.54 0.79
C PHE A 187 4.91 -3.07 1.19
N TYR A 188 6.00 -2.31 1.25
CA TYR A 188 6.02 -0.86 1.48
C TYR A 188 6.45 -0.09 0.23
N LYS A 189 5.81 -0.37 -0.91
CA LYS A 189 6.13 0.26 -2.21
C LYS A 189 6.09 1.80 -2.23
N ASP A 190 5.38 2.44 -1.30
CA ASP A 190 5.28 3.91 -1.20
C ASP A 190 6.23 4.51 -0.15
N MET A 191 6.96 3.67 0.59
CA MET A 191 7.88 4.14 1.63
C MET A 191 9.09 4.85 1.00
N PRO A 192 9.52 6.02 1.54
CA PRO A 192 10.73 6.70 1.07
C PRO A 192 11.96 5.79 1.11
N HIS A 193 12.87 5.95 0.16
CA HIS A 193 14.04 5.08 -0.02
C HIS A 193 14.96 5.03 1.21
N ASN A 194 15.01 6.09 2.01
CA ASN A 194 15.82 6.22 3.23
C ASN A 194 15.00 6.06 4.52
N ALA A 195 13.73 5.65 4.45
CA ALA A 195 12.84 5.63 5.61
C ALA A 195 13.35 4.73 6.74
N LEU A 196 13.97 3.59 6.40
CA LEU A 196 14.50 2.63 7.37
C LEU A 196 15.83 3.04 8.00
N ASP A 197 16.49 4.09 7.49
CA ASP A 197 17.72 4.62 8.11
C ASP A 197 17.41 5.24 9.48
N LYS A 198 16.21 5.83 9.62
CA LYS A 198 15.71 6.40 10.88
C LYS A 198 15.42 5.28 11.90
N LYS A 199 15.94 5.44 13.12
CA LYS A 199 15.71 4.51 14.24
C LYS A 199 14.25 4.34 14.63
N SER A 200 13.50 5.42 14.74
CA SER A 200 12.08 5.37 15.08
C SER A 200 11.26 4.53 14.10
N ASN A 201 11.55 4.65 12.80
CA ASN A 201 10.81 3.94 11.76
C ASN A 201 11.12 2.44 11.77
N PHE A 202 12.38 2.07 11.97
CA PHE A 202 12.74 0.68 12.13
C PHE A 202 12.14 0.08 13.41
N ASP A 203 12.22 0.81 14.53
CA ASP A 203 11.67 0.36 15.81
C ASP A 203 10.13 0.20 15.73
N PHE A 204 9.44 1.01 14.92
CA PHE A 204 8.03 0.83 14.59
C PHE A 204 7.77 -0.44 13.78
N LEU A 205 8.54 -0.67 12.71
CA LEU A 205 8.44 -1.90 11.89
C LEU A 205 8.63 -3.15 12.76
N ASP A 206 9.63 -3.13 13.64
CA ASP A 206 9.96 -4.26 14.51
C ASP A 206 8.85 -4.57 15.52
N LYS A 207 8.30 -3.54 16.18
CA LYS A 207 7.31 -3.71 17.26
C LYS A 207 5.87 -3.87 16.78
N GLU A 208 5.45 -3.10 15.79
CA GLU A 208 4.05 -2.99 15.38
C GLU A 208 3.69 -3.93 14.23
N VAL A 209 4.66 -4.29 13.39
CA VAL A 209 4.44 -5.16 12.22
C VAL A 209 5.01 -6.55 12.45
N GLY A 210 6.15 -6.62 13.15
CA GLY A 210 6.90 -7.87 13.34
C GLY A 210 7.82 -8.15 12.15
N LEU A 211 9.10 -8.37 12.44
CA LEU A 211 10.08 -8.75 11.42
C LEU A 211 9.89 -10.19 10.92
N ASP A 212 9.14 -11.01 11.65
CA ASP A 212 8.85 -12.42 11.32
C ASP A 212 7.95 -12.57 10.09
N LEU A 213 7.25 -11.50 9.70
CA LEU A 213 6.56 -11.45 8.41
C LEU A 213 7.54 -11.47 7.23
N PHE A 214 8.73 -10.87 7.37
CA PHE A 214 9.67 -10.66 6.28
C PHE A 214 10.86 -11.63 6.35
N PHE A 215 11.26 -12.01 7.56
CA PHE A 215 12.47 -12.76 7.82
C PHE A 215 12.18 -13.99 8.70
N PRO A 216 12.89 -15.12 8.50
CA PRO A 216 12.71 -16.31 9.32
C PRO A 216 13.07 -16.05 10.79
N LYS A 217 12.30 -16.65 11.72
CA LYS A 217 12.48 -16.46 13.18
C LYS A 217 13.89 -16.78 13.66
N GLN A 218 14.54 -17.78 13.05
CA GLN A 218 15.91 -18.18 13.38
C GLN A 218 16.91 -17.03 13.21
N MET A 219 16.72 -16.14 12.24
CA MET A 219 17.62 -14.99 12.06
C MET A 219 17.48 -13.96 13.19
N GLN A 220 16.27 -13.77 13.70
CA GLN A 220 16.01 -12.86 14.83
C GLN A 220 16.57 -13.42 16.14
N GLU A 221 16.51 -14.74 16.32
CA GLU A 221 17.03 -15.43 17.51
C GLU A 221 18.57 -15.52 17.50
N ASN A 222 19.17 -15.74 16.32
CA ASN A 222 20.63 -15.95 16.19
C ASN A 222 21.43 -14.65 16.14
N LEU A 223 20.84 -13.53 15.68
CA LEU A 223 21.54 -12.26 15.51
C LEU A 223 21.16 -11.26 16.60
N LYS A 224 22.16 -10.50 17.09
CA LYS A 224 21.90 -9.39 18.01
C LYS A 224 21.01 -8.34 17.31
N PRO A 225 19.99 -7.76 17.97
CA PRO A 225 19.04 -6.83 17.33
C PRO A 225 19.71 -5.65 16.59
N LYS A 226 20.77 -5.08 17.17
CA LYS A 226 21.53 -3.99 16.54
C LYS A 226 22.27 -4.43 15.27
N GLN A 227 22.80 -5.65 15.26
CA GLN A 227 23.47 -6.22 14.10
C GLN A 227 22.45 -6.55 13.00
N PHE A 228 21.35 -7.21 13.36
CA PHE A 228 20.31 -7.59 12.41
C PHE A 228 19.69 -6.37 11.73
N ARG A 229 19.37 -5.33 12.50
CA ARG A 229 18.93 -4.04 11.97
C ARG A 229 19.91 -3.46 10.96
N LYS A 230 21.21 -3.43 11.28
CA LYS A 230 22.23 -2.86 10.38
C LYS A 230 22.29 -3.66 9.06
N MET A 231 22.17 -4.98 9.14
CA MET A 231 22.11 -5.85 7.96
C MET A 231 20.89 -5.56 7.09
N ILE A 232 19.70 -5.40 7.70
CA ILE A 232 18.47 -5.04 6.97
C ILE A 232 18.63 -3.68 6.30
N GLN A 233 19.09 -2.66 7.03
CA GLN A 233 19.29 -1.31 6.47
C GLN A 233 20.25 -1.31 5.28
N GLN A 234 21.40 -1.99 5.40
CA GLN A 234 22.41 -2.07 4.33
C GLN A 234 21.90 -2.81 3.10
N THR A 235 21.20 -3.93 3.29
CA THR A 235 20.66 -4.70 2.16
C THR A 235 19.47 -4.00 1.50
N PHE A 236 18.60 -3.36 2.29
CA PHE A 236 17.43 -2.64 1.77
C PHE A 236 17.82 -1.49 0.83
N GLN A 237 18.94 -0.80 1.07
CA GLN A 237 19.43 0.26 0.21
C GLN A 237 19.67 -0.20 -1.24
N GLN A 238 20.00 -1.47 -1.47
CA GLN A 238 20.15 -2.02 -2.82
C GLN A 238 18.82 -2.11 -3.58
N TYR A 239 17.71 -2.19 -2.86
CA TYR A 239 16.37 -2.39 -3.41
C TYR A 239 15.46 -1.19 -3.23
N ALA A 240 15.91 -0.14 -2.54
CA ALA A 240 15.09 0.98 -2.10
C ALA A 240 14.40 1.76 -3.25
N LEU A 241 14.92 1.67 -4.48
CA LEU A 241 14.39 2.31 -5.68
C LEU A 241 13.55 1.38 -6.57
N LEU A 242 13.46 0.09 -6.24
CA LEU A 242 12.72 -0.88 -7.03
C LEU A 242 11.21 -0.68 -6.86
N ARG A 243 10.49 -0.79 -7.98
CA ARG A 243 9.03 -0.84 -8.03
C ARG A 243 8.53 -2.23 -7.63
N GLU A 244 7.23 -2.33 -7.32
CA GLU A 244 6.60 -3.58 -6.87
C GLU A 244 6.84 -4.77 -7.82
N GLU A 245 6.63 -4.58 -9.12
CA GLU A 245 6.86 -5.62 -10.14
C GLU A 245 8.34 -6.04 -10.23
N GLU A 246 9.26 -5.07 -10.17
CA GLU A 246 10.71 -5.33 -10.17
C GLU A 246 11.14 -6.11 -8.93
N CYS A 247 10.56 -5.82 -7.76
CA CYS A 247 10.78 -6.60 -6.55
C CYS A 247 10.29 -8.05 -6.71
N ILE A 248 9.11 -8.25 -7.29
CA ILE A 248 8.53 -9.58 -7.52
C ILE A 248 9.43 -10.38 -8.46
N ILE A 249 9.78 -9.85 -9.64
CA ILE A 249 10.62 -10.54 -10.63
C ILE A 249 11.99 -10.88 -10.02
N LYS A 250 12.59 -9.93 -9.31
CA LYS A 250 13.88 -10.14 -8.66
C LYS A 250 13.80 -11.17 -7.54
N PHE A 251 12.69 -11.24 -6.81
CA PHE A 251 12.44 -12.29 -5.82
C PHE A 251 12.31 -13.66 -6.49
N LEU A 252 11.51 -13.78 -7.55
CA LEU A 252 11.32 -15.03 -8.28
C LEU A 252 12.65 -15.56 -8.85
N HIS A 253 13.46 -14.70 -9.48
CA HIS A 253 14.79 -15.08 -9.97
C HIS A 253 15.73 -15.53 -8.84
N THR A 254 15.66 -14.84 -7.70
CA THR A 254 16.49 -15.17 -6.53
C THR A 254 16.07 -16.52 -5.93
N LEU A 255 14.76 -16.78 -5.84
CA LEU A 255 14.20 -18.05 -5.36
C LEU A 255 14.52 -19.21 -6.33
N ALA A 256 14.40 -18.99 -7.64
CA ALA A 256 14.69 -19.97 -8.69
C ALA A 256 16.15 -20.46 -8.69
N SER A 257 17.08 -19.71 -8.08
CA SER A 257 18.49 -20.10 -8.00
C SER A 257 18.74 -21.33 -7.11
N PHE A 258 17.79 -21.69 -6.24
CA PHE A 258 17.92 -22.83 -5.31
C PHE A 258 16.66 -23.68 -5.15
N ALA A 259 15.49 -23.15 -5.52
CA ALA A 259 14.23 -23.86 -5.50
C ALA A 259 13.69 -24.01 -6.93
N ASN A 260 13.12 -25.18 -7.23
CA ASN A 260 12.34 -25.36 -8.44
C ASN A 260 10.99 -24.67 -8.25
N ILE A 261 10.72 -23.64 -9.03
CA ILE A 261 9.49 -22.83 -8.92
C ILE A 261 8.52 -23.04 -10.08
N ASP A 262 8.97 -23.70 -11.15
CA ASP A 262 8.24 -23.87 -12.40
C ASP A 262 7.95 -25.34 -12.75
N GLN A 263 8.31 -26.28 -11.87
CA GLN A 263 8.17 -27.71 -12.13
C GLN A 263 7.84 -28.51 -10.87
N GLU A 264 7.04 -29.57 -11.03
CA GLU A 264 6.75 -30.57 -10.00
C GLU A 264 7.59 -31.84 -10.25
N SER A 265 8.14 -32.42 -9.19
CA SER A 265 8.95 -33.64 -9.23
C SER A 265 8.23 -34.82 -8.58
N TYR A 266 8.18 -35.94 -9.29
CA TYR A 266 7.54 -37.18 -8.88
C TYR A 266 8.53 -38.35 -8.93
N ARG A 267 8.62 -39.12 -7.85
CA ARG A 267 9.49 -40.30 -7.81
C ARG A 267 8.67 -41.54 -8.14
N CYS A 268 8.85 -42.08 -9.34
CA CYS A 268 7.99 -43.13 -9.90
C CYS A 268 8.78 -44.20 -10.66
N GLU A 269 8.13 -45.29 -11.06
CA GLU A 269 8.73 -46.34 -11.91
C GLU A 269 8.26 -46.20 -13.37
N LEU A 270 9.17 -46.05 -14.32
CA LEU A 270 8.88 -46.09 -15.76
C LEU A 270 8.88 -47.54 -16.27
N ILE A 271 7.88 -47.90 -17.08
CA ILE A 271 7.73 -49.24 -17.66
C ILE A 271 8.05 -49.19 -19.15
N GLN A 272 9.26 -49.66 -19.50
CA GLN A 272 9.75 -49.73 -20.89
C GLN A 272 10.33 -51.13 -21.18
N GLY A 273 9.55 -52.18 -20.94
CA GLY A 273 9.99 -53.59 -21.03
C GLY A 273 10.67 -54.11 -19.75
N TRP A 274 11.28 -53.21 -18.97
CA TRP A 274 11.75 -53.41 -17.60
C TRP A 274 11.32 -52.20 -16.75
N ASN A 275 11.20 -52.36 -15.43
CA ASN A 275 10.81 -51.27 -14.52
C ASN A 275 12.04 -50.52 -14.03
N ILE A 276 12.08 -49.20 -14.20
CA ILE A 276 13.18 -48.35 -13.73
C ILE A 276 12.62 -47.23 -12.85
N THR A 277 13.09 -47.12 -11.61
CA THR A 277 12.76 -46.01 -10.72
C THR A 277 13.48 -44.74 -11.15
N VAL A 278 12.74 -43.64 -11.32
CA VAL A 278 13.25 -42.36 -11.81
C VAL A 278 12.62 -41.19 -11.06
N ASP A 279 13.28 -40.04 -11.08
CA ASP A 279 12.66 -38.77 -10.74
C ASP A 279 12.16 -38.11 -12.02
N LEU A 280 10.84 -38.04 -12.16
CA LEU A 280 10.15 -37.46 -13.30
C LEU A 280 9.78 -36.02 -12.96
N VAL A 281 10.09 -35.10 -13.88
CA VAL A 281 9.90 -33.66 -13.72
C VAL A 281 8.89 -33.20 -14.76
N ILE A 282 7.83 -32.54 -14.31
CA ILE A 282 6.76 -32.03 -15.16
C ILE A 282 6.67 -30.52 -14.95
N GLY A 283 6.77 -29.78 -16.03
CA GLY A 283 6.66 -28.32 -16.04
C GLY A 283 6.37 -27.82 -17.45
N PRO A 284 6.40 -26.50 -17.71
CA PRO A 284 6.03 -25.91 -19.00
C PRO A 284 6.81 -26.49 -20.19
N LYS A 285 8.02 -26.99 -19.94
CA LYS A 285 8.92 -27.51 -20.97
C LYS A 285 8.74 -29.02 -21.26
N GLY A 286 7.62 -29.60 -20.85
CA GLY A 286 7.24 -31.00 -21.10
C GLY A 286 7.53 -31.96 -19.95
N ILE A 287 7.40 -33.25 -20.24
CA ILE A 287 7.66 -34.36 -19.30
C ILE A 287 9.11 -34.83 -19.46
N ARG A 288 9.89 -34.76 -18.38
CA ARG A 288 11.33 -35.00 -18.42
C ARG A 288 11.77 -35.98 -17.34
N GLN A 289 12.83 -36.73 -17.61
CA GLN A 289 13.48 -37.63 -16.67
C GLN A 289 14.76 -37.00 -16.13
N MET A 290 14.97 -37.09 -14.82
CA MET A 290 16.21 -36.71 -14.15
C MET A 290 16.89 -37.96 -13.59
N THR A 291 18.15 -38.19 -14.00
CA THR A 291 18.93 -39.39 -13.62
C THR A 291 19.83 -39.13 -12.40
N SER A 292 20.26 -37.89 -12.17
CA SER A 292 20.92 -37.40 -10.96
C SER A 292 20.69 -35.90 -10.81
N LYS A 293 20.91 -35.33 -9.61
CA LYS A 293 20.65 -33.91 -9.30
C LYS A 293 21.44 -32.92 -10.17
N ASP A 294 22.57 -33.35 -10.74
CA ASP A 294 23.47 -32.52 -11.56
C ASP A 294 23.43 -32.87 -13.06
N ALA A 295 22.63 -33.86 -13.47
CA ALA A 295 22.52 -34.28 -14.86
C ALA A 295 21.46 -33.48 -15.63
N LYS A 296 21.72 -33.23 -16.92
CA LYS A 296 20.76 -32.56 -17.82
C LYS A 296 19.49 -33.42 -17.96
N PRO A 297 18.28 -32.87 -17.70
CA PRO A 297 17.03 -33.63 -17.84
C PRO A 297 16.82 -34.11 -19.28
N THR A 298 16.41 -35.36 -19.43
CA THR A 298 16.10 -35.98 -20.73
C THR A 298 14.61 -35.85 -21.03
N CYS A 299 14.24 -35.34 -22.20
CA CYS A 299 12.83 -35.18 -22.57
C CYS A 299 12.22 -36.55 -22.90
N LEU A 300 11.07 -36.87 -22.30
CA LEU A 300 10.32 -38.10 -22.56
C LEU A 300 9.13 -37.84 -23.49
N ALA A 301 8.39 -36.75 -23.27
CA ALA A 301 7.25 -36.37 -24.09
C ALA A 301 6.96 -34.87 -24.00
N ASP A 302 6.54 -34.28 -25.10
CA ASP A 302 5.95 -32.94 -25.17
C ASP A 302 4.43 -33.03 -25.00
N PHE A 303 3.79 -32.02 -24.38
CA PHE A 303 2.35 -32.04 -24.16
C PHE A 303 1.55 -32.06 -25.46
N LYS A 304 2.08 -31.49 -26.56
CA LYS A 304 1.45 -31.52 -27.89
C LYS A 304 1.41 -32.94 -28.48
N GLN A 305 2.22 -33.86 -27.97
CA GLN A 305 2.26 -35.25 -28.45
C GLN A 305 1.21 -36.13 -27.76
N ILE A 306 0.66 -35.72 -26.62
CA ILE A 306 -0.22 -36.56 -25.80
C ILE A 306 -1.62 -36.61 -26.41
N LYS A 307 -2.16 -37.82 -26.59
CA LYS A 307 -3.50 -38.06 -27.15
C LYS A 307 -4.54 -38.45 -26.12
N SER A 308 -4.15 -39.21 -25.10
CA SER A 308 -5.06 -39.65 -24.04
C SER A 308 -4.29 -40.00 -22.78
N ILE A 309 -4.92 -39.76 -21.64
CA ILE A 309 -4.39 -40.00 -20.29
C ILE A 309 -5.31 -41.02 -19.61
N LYS A 310 -4.75 -42.07 -19.02
CA LYS A 310 -5.52 -43.09 -18.30
C LYS A 310 -4.87 -43.44 -16.96
N CYS A 311 -5.66 -43.41 -15.90
CA CYS A 311 -5.26 -43.87 -14.57
C CYS A 311 -5.95 -45.21 -14.25
N CYS A 312 -5.19 -46.20 -13.78
CA CYS A 312 -5.72 -47.49 -13.34
C CYS A 312 -5.12 -47.86 -11.99
N SER A 313 -5.93 -48.32 -11.04
CA SER A 313 -5.40 -48.94 -9.82
C SER A 313 -4.71 -50.26 -10.16
N VAL A 314 -3.61 -50.53 -9.47
CA VAL A 314 -2.86 -51.80 -9.53
C VAL A 314 -2.98 -52.47 -8.15
N GLU A 315 -2.65 -53.76 -8.07
CA GLU A 315 -2.55 -54.49 -6.80
C GLU A 315 -1.56 -53.79 -5.83
N GLU A 316 -1.77 -53.95 -4.52
CA GLU A 316 -0.97 -53.32 -3.43
C GLU A 316 -1.11 -51.80 -3.24
N GLY A 317 -2.22 -51.18 -3.68
CA GLY A 317 -2.50 -49.76 -3.44
C GLY A 317 -1.69 -48.78 -4.30
N ARG A 318 -0.88 -49.31 -5.24
CA ARG A 318 -0.18 -48.53 -6.27
C ARG A 318 -1.11 -48.25 -7.46
N ALA A 319 -0.72 -47.33 -8.33
CA ALA A 319 -1.46 -47.04 -9.56
C ALA A 319 -0.56 -46.95 -10.78
N MET A 320 -1.21 -47.03 -11.95
CA MET A 320 -0.59 -46.91 -13.27
C MET A 320 -1.19 -45.70 -13.99
N LEU A 321 -0.33 -44.78 -14.40
CA LEU A 321 -0.62 -43.69 -15.32
C LEU A 321 -0.11 -44.07 -16.71
N GLN A 322 -1.00 -44.13 -17.70
CA GLN A 322 -0.67 -44.47 -19.07
C GLN A 322 -0.96 -43.29 -20.00
N LEU A 323 0.05 -42.84 -20.73
CA LEU A 323 -0.01 -41.74 -21.70
C LEU A 323 0.14 -42.30 -23.11
N THR A 324 -0.86 -42.11 -23.95
CA THR A 324 -0.78 -42.49 -25.37
C THR A 324 -0.23 -41.30 -26.17
N LEU A 325 0.84 -41.52 -26.93
CA LEU A 325 1.54 -40.48 -27.68
C LEU A 325 1.22 -40.56 -29.19
N THR A 326 1.33 -39.42 -29.86
CA THR A 326 1.17 -39.29 -31.31
C THR A 326 2.44 -39.77 -32.02
N GLY A 327 2.28 -40.65 -33.00
CA GLY A 327 3.40 -41.11 -33.83
C GLY A 327 4.18 -42.29 -33.26
N THR A 328 3.86 -42.78 -32.05
CA THR A 328 4.44 -44.00 -31.48
C THR A 328 3.36 -45.01 -31.09
N PRO A 329 3.51 -46.31 -31.43
CA PRO A 329 2.57 -47.34 -30.99
C PRO A 329 2.70 -47.68 -29.51
N GLN A 330 3.86 -47.37 -28.90
CA GLN A 330 4.13 -47.61 -27.49
C GLN A 330 3.62 -46.43 -26.64
N SER A 331 2.78 -46.74 -25.64
CA SER A 331 2.35 -45.77 -24.63
C SER A 331 3.43 -45.62 -23.55
N LEU A 332 3.55 -44.42 -22.98
CA LEU A 332 4.40 -44.18 -21.81
C LEU A 332 3.62 -44.61 -20.57
N ALA A 333 4.08 -45.67 -19.91
CA ALA A 333 3.47 -46.20 -18.69
C ALA A 333 4.32 -45.86 -17.45
N ILE A 334 3.70 -45.22 -16.48
CA ILE A 334 4.31 -44.73 -15.24
C ILE A 334 3.57 -45.36 -14.06
N LYS A 335 4.30 -46.12 -13.24
CA LYS A 335 3.76 -46.70 -12.00
C LYS A 335 4.08 -45.78 -10.83
N THR A 336 3.05 -45.37 -10.10
CA THR A 336 3.12 -44.43 -8.98
C THR A 336 2.97 -45.16 -7.63
N SER A 337 3.31 -44.48 -6.54
CA SER A 337 3.19 -45.04 -5.19
C SER A 337 1.74 -45.20 -4.73
N SER A 338 0.84 -44.36 -5.26
CA SER A 338 -0.59 -44.35 -4.92
C SER A 338 -1.46 -43.90 -6.09
N LEU A 339 -2.77 -44.18 -6.01
CA LEU A 339 -3.75 -43.65 -6.95
C LEU A 339 -3.85 -42.13 -6.90
N ALA A 340 -3.78 -41.52 -5.72
CA ALA A 340 -3.78 -40.07 -5.55
C ALA A 340 -2.61 -39.41 -6.32
N GLU A 341 -1.41 -39.98 -6.23
CA GLU A 341 -0.25 -39.49 -6.99
C GLU A 341 -0.47 -39.58 -8.50
N ALA A 342 -1.02 -40.71 -9.00
CA ALA A 342 -1.35 -40.85 -10.42
C ALA A 342 -2.40 -39.84 -10.90
N GLU A 343 -3.43 -39.57 -10.09
CA GLU A 343 -4.45 -38.57 -10.40
C GLU A 343 -3.90 -37.14 -10.37
N ASN A 344 -3.05 -36.82 -9.39
CA ASN A 344 -2.36 -35.53 -9.31
C ASN A 344 -1.46 -35.29 -10.53
N MET A 345 -0.73 -36.32 -10.98
CA MET A 345 0.07 -36.26 -12.21
C MET A 345 -0.80 -36.15 -13.46
N ALA A 346 -1.92 -36.88 -13.53
CA ALA A 346 -2.85 -36.81 -14.65
C ALA A 346 -3.48 -35.42 -14.80
N ASP A 347 -3.93 -34.80 -13.70
CA ASP A 347 -4.43 -33.43 -13.71
C ASP A 347 -3.37 -32.43 -14.18
N LEU A 348 -2.12 -32.56 -13.70
CA LEU A 348 -1.03 -31.68 -14.10
C LEU A 348 -0.78 -31.75 -15.61
N ILE A 349 -0.65 -32.97 -16.14
CA ILE A 349 -0.39 -33.21 -17.56
C ILE A 349 -1.58 -32.74 -18.41
N ASP A 350 -2.81 -33.05 -18.01
CA ASP A 350 -4.02 -32.62 -18.72
C ASP A 350 -4.12 -31.09 -18.74
N GLY A 351 -3.83 -30.42 -17.62
CA GLY A 351 -3.80 -28.96 -17.53
C GLY A 351 -2.80 -28.32 -18.48
N TYR A 352 -1.58 -28.85 -18.57
CA TYR A 352 -0.61 -28.39 -19.57
C TYR A 352 -1.06 -28.68 -21.02
N CYS A 353 -1.68 -29.83 -21.28
CA CYS A 353 -2.26 -30.13 -22.59
C CYS A 353 -3.38 -29.15 -22.98
N ARG A 354 -4.27 -28.78 -22.05
CA ARG A 354 -5.31 -27.75 -22.27
C ARG A 354 -4.68 -26.38 -22.54
N LEU A 355 -3.69 -26.00 -21.73
CA LEU A 355 -3.01 -24.70 -21.81
C LEU A 355 -2.22 -24.50 -23.12
N GLN A 356 -1.49 -25.53 -23.57
CA GLN A 356 -0.60 -25.42 -24.74
C GLN A 356 -1.25 -25.91 -26.05
N GLY A 357 -2.21 -26.83 -25.96
CA GLY A 357 -2.91 -27.42 -27.10
C GLY A 357 -4.15 -26.65 -27.56
N TYR A 358 -4.57 -25.61 -26.82
CA TYR A 358 -5.86 -24.92 -27.00
C TYR A 358 -7.04 -25.89 -27.05
N LEU A 359 -6.99 -26.93 -26.22
CA LEU A 359 -8.03 -27.96 -26.13
C LEU A 359 -9.05 -27.52 -25.08
N GLU A 360 -10.33 -27.48 -25.46
CA GLU A 360 -11.42 -27.18 -24.51
C GLU A 360 -11.79 -28.39 -23.63
N THR A 361 -11.43 -29.61 -24.06
CA THR A 361 -11.85 -30.88 -23.43
C THR A 361 -10.67 -31.63 -22.81
N SER A 362 -10.90 -32.28 -21.67
CA SER A 362 -9.92 -33.15 -21.03
C SER A 362 -9.54 -34.37 -21.89
N LEU A 363 -8.27 -34.74 -21.84
CA LEU A 363 -7.72 -35.98 -22.43
C LEU A 363 -7.78 -37.16 -21.46
N ILE A 364 -8.24 -36.96 -20.22
CA ILE A 364 -8.39 -38.02 -19.22
C ILE A 364 -9.58 -38.92 -19.57
N VAL A 365 -9.29 -40.20 -19.83
CA VAL A 365 -10.31 -41.20 -20.16
C VAL A 365 -10.94 -41.75 -18.88
N ARG A 366 -12.15 -41.28 -18.54
CA ARG A 366 -12.94 -41.83 -17.44
C ARG A 366 -13.74 -43.07 -17.88
N PRO A 367 -13.76 -44.17 -17.09
CA PRO A 367 -14.62 -45.31 -17.40
C PRO A 367 -16.09 -44.91 -17.29
N LYS A 368 -16.88 -45.10 -18.36
CA LYS A 368 -18.32 -44.83 -18.38
C LYS A 368 -19.03 -45.68 -17.31
N LYS A 369 -19.45 -45.08 -16.19
CA LYS A 369 -20.52 -45.66 -15.35
C LYS A 369 -21.80 -45.67 -16.19
N GLY A 370 -22.55 -46.77 -16.14
CA GLY A 370 -23.62 -47.13 -17.06
C GLY A 370 -24.64 -46.01 -17.36
N GLU A 371 -25.10 -46.01 -18.60
CA GLU A 371 -26.13 -45.11 -19.14
C GLU A 371 -27.38 -45.07 -18.24
N ARG A 372 -27.67 -43.89 -17.67
CA ARG A 372 -29.05 -43.43 -17.55
C ARG A 372 -29.23 -42.33 -18.58
N LEU A 373 -30.05 -42.62 -19.59
CA LEU A 373 -30.54 -41.64 -20.56
C LEU A 373 -31.18 -40.45 -19.81
N SER A 374 -30.58 -39.26 -19.90
CA SER A 374 -31.35 -38.03 -19.95
C SER A 374 -31.07 -37.37 -21.30
N LYS A 375 -32.09 -37.37 -22.16
CA LYS A 375 -32.08 -36.68 -23.43
C LYS A 375 -32.42 -35.22 -23.16
N HIS A 376 -31.41 -34.35 -23.12
CA HIS A 376 -31.60 -32.95 -23.49
C HIS A 376 -30.56 -32.57 -24.54
N PRO A 377 -30.93 -31.83 -25.60
CA PRO A 377 -30.02 -31.55 -26.70
C PRO A 377 -28.97 -30.55 -26.26
N ARG A 378 -27.69 -30.85 -26.55
CA ARG A 378 -26.63 -29.83 -26.58
C ARG A 378 -26.92 -28.84 -27.71
N PRO A 379 -26.95 -27.53 -27.49
CA PRO A 379 -26.68 -26.56 -28.53
C PRO A 379 -25.15 -26.43 -28.66
N GLY A 380 -24.61 -26.92 -29.77
CA GLY A 380 -23.27 -26.53 -30.20
C GLY A 380 -23.36 -25.20 -30.93
N ALA A 381 -22.66 -24.19 -30.42
CA ALA A 381 -22.03 -23.12 -31.19
C ALA A 381 -21.24 -22.25 -30.22
N ALA A 382 -19.94 -22.12 -30.48
CA ALA A 382 -19.09 -21.07 -29.94
C ALA A 382 -19.76 -19.70 -30.15
N ALA A 383 -20.03 -19.00 -29.06
CA ALA A 383 -20.26 -17.57 -29.07
C ALA A 383 -19.43 -17.00 -27.92
N ALA A 384 -18.52 -16.08 -28.26
CA ALA A 384 -17.79 -15.26 -27.32
C ALA A 384 -18.79 -14.64 -26.33
N PHE A 385 -18.77 -15.09 -25.08
CA PHE A 385 -19.55 -14.49 -24.02
C PHE A 385 -18.76 -13.32 -23.43
N THR A 386 -18.94 -12.13 -24.02
CA THR A 386 -18.85 -10.89 -23.27
C THR A 386 -20.06 -10.83 -22.33
N ALA A 387 -19.91 -11.38 -21.12
CA ALA A 387 -20.91 -11.27 -20.06
C ALA A 387 -20.46 -10.18 -19.07
N GLU A 388 -20.81 -8.93 -19.38
CA GLU A 388 -21.06 -7.92 -18.35
C GLU A 388 -22.26 -8.41 -17.52
N PHE A 389 -22.02 -9.13 -16.44
CA PHE A 389 -23.03 -9.31 -15.39
C PHE A 389 -22.39 -9.20 -14.02
N LEU A 390 -22.84 -8.16 -13.31
CA LEU A 390 -22.46 -7.81 -11.95
C LEU A 390 -22.83 -8.96 -11.00
N ALA A 391 -21.82 -9.67 -10.50
CA ALA A 391 -21.95 -10.52 -9.31
C ALA A 391 -22.12 -9.61 -8.08
N LEU A 392 -23.31 -9.03 -7.96
CA LEU A 392 -23.72 -8.22 -6.83
C LEU A 392 -24.53 -9.12 -5.88
N ASP A 393 -23.86 -9.82 -4.98
CA ASP A 393 -24.32 -9.92 -3.60
C ASP A 393 -23.30 -10.62 -2.70
N SER A 394 -23.07 -10.03 -1.52
CA SER A 394 -22.30 -10.54 -0.38
C SER A 394 -20.76 -10.49 -0.42
N ASP A 395 -20.20 -9.76 0.56
CA ASP A 395 -18.76 -9.74 0.88
C ASP A 395 -18.25 -11.09 1.43
N ILE A 396 -19.14 -11.99 1.86
CA ILE A 396 -18.81 -13.25 2.55
C ILE A 396 -19.03 -14.47 1.63
N TYR A 397 -20.02 -14.41 0.73
CA TYR A 397 -20.43 -15.52 -0.13
C TYR A 397 -20.22 -15.20 -1.62
N ALA A 398 -19.75 -16.16 -2.41
CA ALA A 398 -19.92 -16.14 -3.86
C ALA A 398 -21.08 -17.09 -4.19
N GLU A 399 -22.18 -16.56 -4.73
CA GLU A 399 -23.26 -17.41 -5.24
C GLU A 399 -23.01 -17.72 -6.72
N ILE A 400 -22.96 -19.01 -7.06
CA ILE A 400 -23.03 -19.45 -8.45
C ILE A 400 -24.52 -19.47 -8.82
N PRO A 401 -24.98 -18.71 -9.83
CA PRO A 401 -26.40 -18.62 -10.14
C PRO A 401 -26.98 -20.00 -10.53
N ASP A 402 -28.05 -20.43 -9.87
CA ASP A 402 -28.92 -21.47 -10.42
C ASP A 402 -29.80 -20.84 -11.50
N GLU A 403 -29.78 -21.39 -12.72
CA GLU A 403 -30.65 -20.92 -13.82
C GLU A 403 -32.15 -21.01 -13.48
N ALA A 404 -32.53 -21.70 -12.40
CA ALA A 404 -33.93 -21.98 -12.06
C ALA A 404 -34.53 -21.14 -10.91
N SER A 405 -33.78 -20.31 -10.17
CA SER A 405 -34.32 -19.67 -8.94
C SER A 405 -34.08 -18.16 -8.83
N ARG A 406 -34.95 -17.37 -9.49
CA ARG A 406 -35.16 -15.95 -9.10
C ARG A 406 -35.95 -15.88 -7.79
N PRO A 407 -35.49 -15.17 -6.73
CA PRO A 407 -36.34 -14.93 -5.58
C PRO A 407 -37.30 -13.76 -5.87
N LYS A 408 -38.60 -14.07 -5.89
CA LYS A 408 -39.64 -13.12 -5.50
C LYS A 408 -39.73 -13.13 -3.97
N SER A 409 -39.47 -11.98 -3.33
CA SER A 409 -40.17 -11.44 -2.13
C SER A 409 -39.25 -10.58 -1.24
N GLY A 410 -39.60 -9.31 -1.05
CA GLY A 410 -39.43 -8.63 0.26
C GLY A 410 -38.23 -7.71 0.50
N ALA A 411 -37.33 -7.48 -0.46
CA ALA A 411 -36.33 -6.43 -0.30
C ALA A 411 -37.01 -5.06 -0.52
N GLN A 412 -36.93 -4.14 0.45
CA GLN A 412 -37.26 -2.75 0.21
C GLN A 412 -36.29 -2.23 -0.87
N GLN A 413 -36.77 -2.19 -2.12
CA GLN A 413 -36.00 -1.73 -3.27
C GLN A 413 -35.68 -0.26 -3.04
N TYR A 414 -34.40 0.06 -2.83
CA TYR A 414 -33.88 1.42 -2.91
C TYR A 414 -33.69 1.87 -4.37
N GLY A 415 -34.07 1.01 -5.33
CA GLY A 415 -34.16 1.33 -6.75
C GLY A 415 -35.20 2.42 -6.96
N VAL A 416 -34.73 3.59 -7.37
CA VAL A 416 -35.57 4.71 -7.76
C VAL A 416 -35.60 4.79 -9.27
N SER A 417 -36.80 4.88 -9.86
CA SER A 417 -36.92 5.11 -11.30
C SER A 417 -36.33 6.47 -11.64
N ARG A 418 -35.60 6.53 -12.75
CA ARG A 418 -35.03 7.81 -13.21
C ARG A 418 -36.10 8.84 -13.51
N GLU A 419 -37.26 8.39 -13.98
CA GLU A 419 -38.42 9.21 -14.32
C GLU A 419 -39.02 9.92 -13.10
N ASP A 420 -38.83 9.35 -11.91
CA ASP A 420 -39.31 9.91 -10.64
C ASP A 420 -38.43 11.06 -10.14
N VAL A 421 -37.27 11.29 -10.77
CA VAL A 421 -36.27 12.27 -10.34
C VAL A 421 -36.07 13.34 -11.42
N THR A 422 -36.43 14.58 -11.10
CA THR A 422 -36.15 15.74 -11.95
C THR A 422 -34.87 16.42 -11.50
N LEU A 423 -33.85 16.49 -12.36
CA LEU A 423 -32.63 17.26 -12.11
C LEU A 423 -32.86 18.76 -12.28
N GLY A 424 -32.27 19.54 -11.37
CA GLY A 424 -32.22 21.00 -11.38
C GLY A 424 -30.81 21.51 -11.70
N ARG A 425 -30.39 22.56 -10.98
CA ARG A 425 -29.05 23.17 -11.16
C ARG A 425 -27.95 22.32 -10.53
N ILE A 426 -26.72 22.53 -10.99
CA ILE A 426 -25.52 21.95 -10.38
C ILE A 426 -25.24 22.65 -9.04
N LEU A 427 -25.01 21.85 -7.99
CA LEU A 427 -24.62 22.28 -6.65
C LEU A 427 -23.10 22.21 -6.45
N GLY A 428 -22.41 21.29 -7.13
CA GLY A 428 -20.96 21.13 -7.05
C GLY A 428 -20.43 20.06 -7.98
N GLU A 429 -19.10 19.97 -8.11
CA GLU A 429 -18.41 18.92 -8.86
C GLU A 429 -17.57 18.08 -7.90
N GLY A 430 -17.81 16.77 -7.90
CA GLY A 430 -17.05 15.78 -7.13
C GLY A 430 -16.10 14.96 -8.01
N PHE A 431 -15.42 14.00 -7.39
CA PHE A 431 -14.45 13.15 -8.08
C PHE A 431 -15.06 12.31 -9.22
N PHE A 432 -16.27 11.77 -9.00
CA PHE A 432 -16.95 10.87 -9.95
C PHE A 432 -17.83 11.59 -10.98
N GLY A 433 -18.20 12.84 -10.70
CA GLY A 433 -19.17 13.60 -11.48
C GLY A 433 -19.79 14.74 -10.69
N GLU A 434 -20.85 15.30 -11.24
CA GLU A 434 -21.51 16.49 -10.70
C GLU A 434 -22.59 16.11 -9.68
N VAL A 435 -22.81 17.00 -8.72
CA VAL A 435 -23.91 16.94 -7.75
C VAL A 435 -24.96 17.95 -8.19
N TYR A 436 -26.18 17.50 -8.37
CA TYR A 436 -27.32 18.32 -8.78
C TYR A 436 -28.30 18.52 -7.64
N GLU A 437 -28.98 19.66 -7.63
CA GLU A 437 -30.27 19.80 -6.96
C GLU A 437 -31.30 19.00 -7.74
N GLY A 438 -32.29 18.40 -7.07
CA GLY A 438 -33.35 17.67 -7.75
C GLY A 438 -34.62 17.56 -6.93
N ILE A 439 -35.67 17.07 -7.57
CA ILE A 439 -36.95 16.74 -6.95
C ILE A 439 -37.23 15.27 -7.21
N TYR A 440 -37.32 14.49 -6.13
CA TYR A 440 -37.77 13.10 -6.17
C TYR A 440 -39.27 13.04 -5.85
N THR A 441 -40.05 12.38 -6.71
CA THR A 441 -41.46 12.11 -6.47
C THR A 441 -41.61 10.67 -5.97
N ASN A 442 -42.02 10.48 -4.72
CA ASN A 442 -42.16 9.13 -4.18
C ASN A 442 -43.42 8.42 -4.72
N GLN A 443 -43.59 7.14 -4.40
CA GLN A 443 -44.74 6.32 -4.83
C GLN A 443 -46.11 6.88 -4.36
N ASN A 444 -46.11 7.71 -3.31
CA ASN A 444 -47.32 8.37 -2.79
C ASN A 444 -47.60 9.71 -3.48
N GLY A 445 -46.78 10.12 -4.45
CA GLY A 445 -46.88 11.40 -5.16
C GLY A 445 -46.30 12.60 -4.39
N GLU A 446 -45.65 12.38 -3.25
CA GLU A 446 -45.01 13.45 -2.48
C GLU A 446 -43.70 13.87 -3.14
N ARG A 447 -43.48 15.19 -3.21
CA ARG A 447 -42.27 15.78 -3.79
C ARG A 447 -41.25 16.11 -2.71
N ILE A 448 -40.07 15.53 -2.82
CA ILE A 448 -38.97 15.66 -1.86
C ILE A 448 -37.80 16.33 -2.57
N ASN A 449 -37.24 17.39 -1.97
CA ASN A 449 -36.02 18.01 -2.47
C ASN A 449 -34.82 17.12 -2.16
N VAL A 450 -34.03 16.82 -3.18
CA VAL A 450 -32.93 15.85 -3.11
C VAL A 450 -31.64 16.40 -3.72
N ALA A 451 -30.51 15.90 -3.25
CA ALA A 451 -29.22 16.07 -3.88
C ALA A 451 -28.92 14.80 -4.69
N VAL A 452 -28.58 14.97 -5.97
CA VAL A 452 -28.35 13.86 -6.90
C VAL A 452 -26.89 13.87 -7.34
N LYS A 453 -26.11 12.91 -6.82
CA LYS A 453 -24.72 12.70 -7.24
C LYS A 453 -24.74 11.84 -8.50
N THR A 454 -24.05 12.28 -9.56
CA THR A 454 -24.02 11.60 -10.86
C THR A 454 -22.66 10.97 -11.12
N CYS A 455 -22.65 9.82 -11.80
CA CYS A 455 -21.43 9.24 -12.35
C CYS A 455 -21.29 9.65 -13.83
N LYS A 456 -20.10 10.08 -14.29
CA LYS A 456 -19.87 10.42 -15.70
C LYS A 456 -20.14 9.19 -16.60
N LYS A 457 -20.76 9.36 -17.78
CA LYS A 457 -21.14 8.25 -18.67
C LYS A 457 -19.96 7.37 -19.12
N ASP A 458 -18.79 7.95 -19.30
CA ASP A 458 -17.57 7.24 -19.73
C ASP A 458 -16.66 6.88 -18.54
N CYS A 459 -17.23 6.65 -17.35
CA CYS A 459 -16.44 6.32 -16.17
C CYS A 459 -15.83 4.92 -16.28
N ALA A 460 -14.54 4.77 -15.94
CA ALA A 460 -13.92 3.46 -15.83
C ALA A 460 -14.69 2.58 -14.83
N PRO A 461 -14.82 1.26 -15.07
CA PRO A 461 -15.61 0.35 -14.23
C PRO A 461 -15.18 0.39 -12.75
N GLU A 462 -13.89 0.54 -12.48
CA GLU A 462 -13.33 0.70 -11.12
C GLU A 462 -13.85 1.94 -10.38
N ASN A 463 -14.07 3.05 -11.10
CA ASN A 463 -14.60 4.28 -10.51
C ASN A 463 -16.11 4.17 -10.27
N LYS A 464 -16.83 3.45 -11.14
CA LYS A 464 -18.25 3.15 -10.94
C LYS A 464 -18.47 2.22 -9.74
N GLU A 465 -17.61 1.22 -9.55
CA GLU A 465 -17.64 0.37 -8.35
C GLU A 465 -17.40 1.19 -7.06
N LYS A 466 -16.41 2.08 -7.07
CA LYS A 466 -16.17 3.00 -5.93
C LYS A 466 -17.37 3.91 -5.67
N PHE A 467 -17.98 4.45 -6.73
CA PHE A 467 -19.19 5.24 -6.65
C PHE A 467 -20.34 4.45 -6.00
N MET A 468 -20.57 3.21 -6.42
CA MET A 468 -21.59 2.34 -5.84
C MET A 468 -21.28 1.93 -4.39
N SER A 469 -20.00 1.74 -4.05
CA SER A 469 -19.59 1.38 -2.69
C SER A 469 -19.97 2.46 -1.66
N GLU A 470 -19.98 3.72 -2.05
CA GLU A 470 -20.45 4.84 -1.21
C GLU A 470 -21.92 4.67 -0.86
N ALA A 471 -22.77 4.39 -1.85
CA ALA A 471 -24.20 4.20 -1.64
C ALA A 471 -24.52 2.96 -0.79
N VAL A 472 -23.80 1.85 -1.02
CA VAL A 472 -23.93 0.63 -0.23
C VAL A 472 -23.53 0.86 1.22
N LEU A 473 -22.48 1.66 1.48
CA LEU A 473 -22.09 2.03 2.82
C LEU A 473 -23.18 2.87 3.50
N MET A 474 -23.63 3.94 2.83
CA MET A 474 -24.64 4.86 3.35
C MET A 474 -25.98 4.17 3.65
N LYS A 475 -26.33 3.10 2.91
CA LYS A 475 -27.54 2.29 3.17
C LYS A 475 -27.63 1.76 4.60
N LYS A 476 -26.48 1.48 5.24
CA LYS A 476 -26.43 0.91 6.60
C LYS A 476 -26.32 1.98 7.69
N LEU A 477 -26.19 3.25 7.33
CA LEU A 477 -25.98 4.35 8.28
C LEU A 477 -27.32 5.01 8.62
N ASP A 478 -27.61 5.09 9.91
CA ASP A 478 -28.79 5.80 10.42
C ASP A 478 -28.42 6.60 11.67
N HIS A 479 -28.24 7.91 11.51
CA HIS A 479 -27.88 8.81 12.59
C HIS A 479 -28.35 10.25 12.28
N PRO A 480 -28.87 11.03 13.26
CA PRO A 480 -29.42 12.37 13.02
C PRO A 480 -28.41 13.38 12.44
N HIS A 481 -27.12 13.17 12.68
CA HIS A 481 -26.02 14.01 12.19
C HIS A 481 -25.23 13.37 11.03
N ILE A 482 -25.84 12.43 10.29
CA ILE A 482 -25.30 11.85 9.06
C ILE A 482 -26.29 12.12 7.91
N VAL A 483 -25.76 12.40 6.71
CA VAL A 483 -26.57 12.57 5.49
C VAL A 483 -27.26 11.24 5.13
N LYS A 484 -28.56 11.28 4.87
CA LYS A 484 -29.36 10.09 4.60
C LYS A 484 -29.44 9.80 3.09
N LEU A 485 -29.25 8.52 2.75
CA LEU A 485 -29.53 7.98 1.41
C LEU A 485 -31.04 7.83 1.22
N ILE A 486 -31.56 8.35 0.12
CA ILE A 486 -32.96 8.19 -0.29
C ILE A 486 -33.09 7.00 -1.26
N GLY A 487 -32.19 6.89 -2.23
CA GLY A 487 -32.21 5.80 -3.21
C GLY A 487 -31.10 5.87 -4.25
N ILE A 488 -31.09 4.90 -5.15
CA ILE A 488 -30.12 4.77 -6.25
C ILE A 488 -30.88 4.47 -7.53
N THR A 489 -30.50 5.08 -8.65
CA THR A 489 -31.08 4.70 -9.95
C THR A 489 -30.37 3.48 -10.53
N GLU A 490 -31.11 2.49 -11.00
CA GLU A 490 -30.54 1.28 -11.59
C GLU A 490 -30.09 1.49 -13.06
N GLU A 491 -30.53 2.58 -13.70
CA GLU A 491 -30.21 2.95 -15.09
C GLU A 491 -28.93 3.78 -15.24
N GLU A 492 -28.26 3.66 -16.40
CA GLU A 492 -27.08 4.44 -16.74
C GLU A 492 -27.38 5.84 -17.31
N PRO A 493 -26.64 6.90 -16.90
CA PRO A 493 -25.63 6.92 -15.84
C PRO A 493 -26.28 6.82 -14.45
N THR A 494 -25.66 6.03 -13.57
CA THR A 494 -26.11 5.78 -12.20
C THR A 494 -26.14 7.06 -11.35
N TRP A 495 -27.20 7.24 -10.56
CA TRP A 495 -27.39 8.36 -9.64
C TRP A 495 -27.51 7.89 -8.19
N ILE A 496 -26.88 8.60 -7.26
CA ILE A 496 -27.08 8.45 -5.81
C ILE A 496 -27.93 9.63 -5.34
N ILE A 497 -29.09 9.35 -4.76
CA ILE A 497 -30.08 10.33 -4.35
C ILE A 497 -30.04 10.44 -2.82
N MET A 498 -29.77 11.65 -2.33
CA MET A 498 -29.58 11.96 -0.91
C MET A 498 -30.48 13.12 -0.47
N GLU A 499 -30.66 13.28 0.84
CA GLU A 499 -31.32 14.50 1.37
C GLU A 499 -30.57 15.78 0.95
N LEU A 500 -31.33 16.77 0.47
CA LEU A 500 -30.80 18.10 0.18
C LEU A 500 -30.86 19.00 1.42
N TYR A 501 -29.76 19.69 1.72
CA TYR A 501 -29.72 20.66 2.83
C TYR A 501 -29.59 22.10 2.32
N PRO A 502 -30.48 23.01 2.73
CA PRO A 502 -30.67 24.32 2.08
C PRO A 502 -29.51 25.30 2.30
N TYR A 503 -28.71 25.11 3.36
CA TYR A 503 -27.59 26.00 3.68
C TYR A 503 -26.24 25.51 3.13
N GLY A 504 -26.23 24.36 2.45
CA GLY A 504 -25.04 23.82 1.77
C GLY A 504 -23.91 23.43 2.72
N GLU A 505 -22.68 23.59 2.24
CA GLU A 505 -21.44 23.23 2.92
C GLU A 505 -21.13 24.15 4.12
N LEU A 506 -20.70 23.55 5.24
CA LEU A 506 -20.37 24.26 6.47
C LEU A 506 -19.21 25.25 6.29
N GLY A 507 -18.21 24.95 5.46
CA GLY A 507 -17.09 25.86 5.17
C GLY A 507 -17.58 27.23 4.67
N HIS A 508 -18.37 27.24 3.60
CA HIS A 508 -18.98 28.45 3.06
C HIS A 508 -19.95 29.12 4.05
N TYR A 509 -20.75 28.33 4.77
CA TYR A 509 -21.69 28.87 5.76
C TYR A 509 -20.97 29.63 6.88
N LEU A 510 -19.86 29.10 7.39
CA LEU A 510 -19.05 29.73 8.45
C LEU A 510 -18.47 31.07 8.00
N GLU A 511 -17.96 31.14 6.76
CA GLU A 511 -17.39 32.35 6.20
C GLU A 511 -18.46 33.45 6.02
N GLN A 512 -19.60 33.09 5.43
CA GLN A 512 -20.71 34.02 5.18
C GLN A 512 -21.36 34.54 6.47
N ASN A 513 -21.39 33.72 7.53
CA ASN A 513 -22.07 34.02 8.78
C ASN A 513 -21.12 34.34 9.95
N LYS A 514 -19.85 34.66 9.65
CA LYS A 514 -18.82 34.91 10.68
C LYS A 514 -19.22 35.95 11.72
N ASN A 515 -19.98 36.97 11.33
CA ASN A 515 -20.39 38.06 12.23
C ASN A 515 -21.63 37.72 13.08
N SER A 516 -22.41 36.70 12.71
CA SER A 516 -23.62 36.29 13.43
C SER A 516 -23.38 35.05 14.31
N LEU A 517 -22.43 34.19 13.94
CA LEU A 517 -22.13 32.95 14.65
C LEU A 517 -21.34 33.19 15.95
N ARG A 518 -21.89 32.69 17.06
CA ARG A 518 -21.29 32.74 18.39
C ARG A 518 -20.54 31.45 18.71
N VAL A 519 -19.56 31.53 19.61
CA VAL A 519 -18.74 30.39 20.07
C VAL A 519 -19.58 29.16 20.49
N PRO A 520 -20.68 29.28 21.27
CA PRO A 520 -21.49 28.11 21.63
C PRO A 520 -22.08 27.37 20.42
N THR A 521 -22.43 28.08 19.34
CA THR A 521 -22.93 27.46 18.09
C THR A 521 -21.83 26.71 17.37
N LEU A 522 -20.61 27.24 17.34
CA LEU A 522 -19.45 26.57 16.75
C LEU A 522 -19.10 25.28 17.51
N ILE A 523 -19.19 25.30 18.84
CA ILE A 523 -18.97 24.12 19.69
C ILE A 523 -20.11 23.11 19.51
N LEU A 524 -21.35 23.58 19.33
CA LEU A 524 -22.49 22.72 19.00
C LEU A 524 -22.25 21.95 17.70
N TYR A 525 -21.73 22.60 16.65
CA TYR A 525 -21.39 21.91 15.40
C TYR A 525 -20.32 20.84 15.62
N ALA A 526 -19.25 21.15 16.34
CA ALA A 526 -18.23 20.17 16.70
C ALA A 526 -18.81 18.99 17.50
N LEU A 527 -19.69 19.25 18.47
CA LEU A 527 -20.36 18.22 19.27
C LEU A 527 -21.25 17.31 18.41
N GLN A 528 -22.01 17.86 17.48
CA GLN A 528 -22.89 17.10 16.58
C GLN A 528 -22.10 16.16 15.66
N ILE A 529 -21.00 16.65 15.09
CA ILE A 529 -20.09 15.83 14.28
C ILE A 529 -19.36 14.81 15.13
N GLY A 530 -18.94 15.17 16.35
CA GLY A 530 -18.38 14.22 17.32
C GLY A 530 -19.33 13.06 17.62
N LYS A 531 -20.65 13.31 17.74
CA LYS A 531 -21.67 12.26 17.91
C LYS A 531 -21.78 11.37 16.67
N ALA A 532 -21.76 11.94 15.46
CA ALA A 532 -21.76 11.15 14.23
C ALA A 532 -20.52 10.25 14.13
N LEU A 533 -19.34 10.76 14.48
CA LEU A 533 -18.10 10.00 14.45
C LEU A 533 -18.02 8.93 15.55
N ALA A 534 -18.60 9.18 16.73
CA ALA A 534 -18.76 8.16 17.76
C ALA A 534 -19.67 7.01 17.31
N TYR A 535 -20.73 7.32 16.54
CA TYR A 535 -21.56 6.31 15.90
C TYR A 535 -20.78 5.49 14.86
N LEU A 536 -19.99 6.13 14.00
CA LEU A 536 -19.15 5.44 13.02
C LEU A 536 -18.10 4.54 13.70
N GLU A 537 -17.44 5.02 14.77
CA GLU A 537 -16.49 4.24 15.56
C GLU A 537 -17.14 2.97 16.14
N ALA A 538 -18.39 3.06 16.61
CA ALA A 538 -19.11 1.93 17.20
C ALA A 538 -19.48 0.82 16.20
N ILE A 539 -19.55 1.16 14.91
CA ILE A 539 -19.78 0.19 13.82
C ILE A 539 -18.49 -0.11 13.05
N SER A 540 -17.32 0.22 13.62
CA SER A 540 -16.00 0.05 13.01
C SER A 540 -15.87 0.68 11.61
N CYS A 541 -16.55 1.80 11.36
CA CYS A 541 -16.45 2.55 10.11
C CYS A 541 -15.49 3.73 10.29
N VAL A 542 -14.50 3.85 9.40
CA VAL A 542 -13.56 4.99 9.36
C VAL A 542 -13.89 5.88 8.17
N HIS A 543 -14.04 7.17 8.44
CA HIS A 543 -14.49 8.17 7.47
C HIS A 543 -13.39 8.57 6.49
N ARG A 544 -12.16 8.79 6.99
CA ARG A 544 -10.92 9.09 6.24
C ARG A 544 -10.83 10.45 5.55
N ASP A 545 -11.93 11.20 5.49
CA ASP A 545 -11.93 12.58 5.01
C ASP A 545 -12.81 13.52 5.84
N ILE A 546 -12.45 13.71 7.11
CA ILE A 546 -13.21 14.59 8.01
C ILE A 546 -12.70 16.02 7.86
N ALA A 547 -13.55 16.90 7.31
CA ALA A 547 -13.28 18.32 7.12
C ALA A 547 -14.59 19.10 6.98
N VAL A 548 -14.56 20.43 7.17
CA VAL A 548 -15.77 21.26 7.04
C VAL A 548 -16.41 21.22 5.65
N ARG A 549 -15.63 20.88 4.61
CA ARG A 549 -16.12 20.70 3.24
C ARG A 549 -17.03 19.49 3.03
N ASN A 550 -16.95 18.52 3.94
CA ASN A 550 -17.75 17.29 3.91
C ASN A 550 -18.87 17.34 4.96
N ILE A 551 -19.14 18.52 5.53
CA ILE A 551 -20.22 18.73 6.51
C ILE A 551 -21.25 19.68 5.89
N LEU A 552 -22.52 19.29 5.96
CA LEU A 552 -23.66 20.05 5.44
C LEU A 552 -24.48 20.67 6.56
N VAL A 553 -25.03 21.86 6.32
CA VAL A 553 -25.84 22.61 7.29
C VAL A 553 -27.32 22.37 7.00
N ALA A 554 -27.97 21.58 7.85
CA ALA A 554 -29.39 21.29 7.76
C ALA A 554 -30.27 22.44 8.26
N SER A 555 -29.83 23.10 9.34
CA SER A 555 -30.43 24.33 9.88
C SER A 555 -29.36 25.11 10.66
N SER A 556 -29.69 26.32 11.12
CA SER A 556 -28.78 27.16 11.92
C SER A 556 -28.29 26.51 13.23
N GLU A 557 -28.90 25.41 13.66
CA GLU A 557 -28.53 24.66 14.85
C GLU A 557 -28.25 23.18 14.55
N CYS A 558 -28.18 22.76 13.29
CA CYS A 558 -28.01 21.36 12.90
C CYS A 558 -27.05 21.19 11.72
N VAL A 559 -25.98 20.44 11.93
CA VAL A 559 -25.04 19.99 10.91
C VAL A 559 -25.04 18.47 10.76
N LYS A 560 -24.66 18.00 9.57
CA LYS A 560 -24.63 16.59 9.20
C LYS A 560 -23.36 16.25 8.44
N LEU A 561 -22.73 15.14 8.81
CA LEU A 561 -21.56 14.58 8.14
C LEU A 561 -21.96 13.87 6.84
N GLY A 562 -21.28 14.18 5.74
CA GLY A 562 -21.48 13.57 4.43
C GLY A 562 -20.16 13.22 3.74
N ASP A 563 -20.25 12.86 2.46
CA ASP A 563 -19.16 12.37 1.60
C ASP A 563 -18.43 11.13 2.13
N PHE A 564 -19.07 9.98 1.90
CA PHE A 564 -18.58 8.67 2.32
C PHE A 564 -17.73 7.98 1.23
N GLY A 565 -17.34 8.69 0.16
CA GLY A 565 -16.64 8.12 -1.00
C GLY A 565 -15.25 7.54 -0.66
N LEU A 566 -14.67 7.92 0.47
CA LEU A 566 -13.42 7.37 1.00
C LEU A 566 -13.61 6.46 2.21
N SER A 567 -14.82 6.37 2.75
CA SER A 567 -15.12 5.65 3.99
C SER A 567 -15.17 4.14 3.79
N ARG A 568 -14.80 3.38 4.83
CA ARG A 568 -14.76 1.90 4.81
C ARG A 568 -14.97 1.33 6.23
N TYR A 569 -15.56 0.14 6.30
CA TYR A 569 -15.51 -0.69 7.51
C TYR A 569 -14.11 -1.27 7.70
N ILE A 570 -13.64 -1.30 8.95
CA ILE A 570 -12.39 -1.94 9.35
C ILE A 570 -12.73 -3.24 10.08
N GLU A 571 -12.21 -4.36 9.59
CA GLU A 571 -12.20 -5.62 10.33
C GLU A 571 -11.10 -5.56 11.40
N ASP A 572 -11.39 -6.08 12.60
CA ASP A 572 -10.44 -6.05 13.73
C ASP A 572 -9.08 -6.62 13.29
N ASP A 573 -8.03 -5.81 13.47
CA ASP A 573 -6.61 -5.99 13.08
C ASP A 573 -6.17 -5.60 11.64
N GLU A 574 -7.05 -5.12 10.75
CA GLU A 574 -6.64 -4.61 9.44
C GLU A 574 -6.49 -3.08 9.38
N TYR A 575 -5.38 -2.62 8.80
CA TYR A 575 -5.21 -1.21 8.42
C TYR A 575 -5.18 -1.05 6.91
N TYR A 576 -6.05 -0.19 6.39
CA TYR A 576 -6.18 0.05 4.95
C TYR A 576 -5.04 0.93 4.41
N LYS A 577 -4.56 0.67 3.18
CA LYS A 577 -3.61 1.52 2.41
C LYS A 577 -4.29 2.09 1.16
N ALA A 578 -4.37 3.43 1.06
CA ALA A 578 -5.06 4.13 -0.03
C ALA A 578 -4.24 4.28 -1.33
N SER A 579 -4.92 4.38 -2.48
CA SER A 579 -4.32 4.74 -3.79
C SER A 579 -3.90 6.22 -3.89
N VAL A 580 -2.96 6.52 -4.80
CA VAL A 580 -2.09 7.72 -4.87
C VAL A 580 -2.80 9.06 -5.18
N THR A 581 -4.06 9.10 -5.61
CA THR A 581 -4.65 10.34 -6.15
C THR A 581 -5.23 11.30 -5.08
N ARG A 582 -4.72 12.55 -5.09
CA ARG A 582 -5.19 13.78 -4.37
C ARG A 582 -5.67 13.58 -2.92
N LEU A 583 -4.78 13.17 -2.03
CA LEU A 583 -5.08 13.07 -0.60
C LEU A 583 -5.06 14.43 0.13
N PRO A 584 -5.92 14.64 1.15
CA PRO A 584 -6.02 15.90 1.89
C PRO A 584 -4.90 16.03 2.94
N ILE A 585 -3.64 16.11 2.50
CA ILE A 585 -2.44 16.02 3.36
C ILE A 585 -2.51 16.94 4.60
N LYS A 586 -3.02 18.16 4.47
CA LYS A 586 -3.09 19.14 5.57
C LYS A 586 -4.06 18.75 6.70
N TRP A 587 -4.96 17.81 6.46
CA TRP A 587 -5.92 17.28 7.44
C TRP A 587 -5.48 15.94 8.03
N MET A 588 -4.64 15.19 7.31
CA MET A 588 -4.26 13.82 7.65
C MET A 588 -3.36 13.75 8.88
N SER A 589 -3.46 12.64 9.61
CA SER A 589 -2.54 12.32 10.70
C SER A 589 -1.16 11.88 10.18
N PRO A 590 -0.09 11.99 10.99
CA PRO A 590 1.25 11.61 10.58
C PRO A 590 1.36 10.17 10.07
N GLU A 591 0.69 9.22 10.72
CA GLU A 591 0.68 7.82 10.31
C GLU A 591 -0.11 7.56 9.02
N SER A 592 -1.17 8.34 8.74
CA SER A 592 -1.87 8.29 7.45
C SER A 592 -1.03 8.90 6.33
N ILE A 593 -0.24 9.93 6.61
CA ILE A 593 0.67 10.55 5.64
C ILE A 593 1.82 9.58 5.29
N ASN A 594 2.49 9.05 6.31
CA ASN A 594 3.71 8.24 6.15
C ASN A 594 3.44 6.79 5.72
N PHE A 595 2.42 6.15 6.29
CA PHE A 595 2.19 4.71 6.15
C PHE A 595 0.86 4.37 5.48
N ARG A 596 0.10 5.39 5.06
CA ARG A 596 -1.27 5.26 4.55
C ARG A 596 -2.23 4.58 5.51
N ARG A 597 -1.90 4.49 6.80
CA ARG A 597 -2.73 3.84 7.82
C ARG A 597 -3.89 4.74 8.22
N PHE A 598 -5.12 4.27 7.99
CA PHE A 598 -6.34 4.92 8.44
C PHE A 598 -7.03 4.05 9.50
N THR A 599 -7.40 4.67 10.62
CA THR A 599 -8.02 4.04 11.79
C THR A 599 -8.93 5.05 12.48
N SER A 600 -9.72 4.64 13.49
CA SER A 600 -10.47 5.58 14.32
C SER A 600 -9.58 6.66 14.95
N ALA A 601 -8.31 6.34 15.28
CA ALA A 601 -7.35 7.30 15.83
C ALA A 601 -6.87 8.34 14.79
N SER A 602 -6.79 7.98 13.51
CA SER A 602 -6.51 8.98 12.46
C SER A 602 -7.72 9.89 12.21
N ASP A 603 -8.94 9.35 12.34
CA ASP A 603 -10.17 10.16 12.28
C ASP A 603 -10.27 11.13 13.46
N VAL A 604 -9.82 10.75 14.66
CA VAL A 604 -9.71 11.67 15.82
C VAL A 604 -8.80 12.85 15.51
N TRP A 605 -7.67 12.62 14.83
CA TRP A 605 -6.77 13.69 14.39
C TRP A 605 -7.47 14.63 13.40
N MET A 606 -8.09 14.07 12.36
CA MET A 606 -8.81 14.85 11.34
C MET A 606 -9.98 15.63 11.95
N PHE A 607 -10.69 15.04 12.92
CA PHE A 607 -11.75 15.70 13.66
C PHE A 607 -11.23 16.92 14.44
N ALA A 608 -10.04 16.85 15.05
CA ALA A 608 -9.45 18.01 15.70
C ALA A 608 -9.02 19.10 14.71
N VAL A 609 -8.53 18.73 13.53
CA VAL A 609 -8.33 19.70 12.43
C VAL A 609 -9.66 20.33 12.02
N CYS A 610 -10.73 19.54 11.89
CA CYS A 610 -12.07 20.05 11.59
C CYS A 610 -12.60 21.01 12.68
N MET A 611 -12.42 20.69 13.97
CA MET A 611 -12.76 21.61 15.06
C MET A 611 -12.00 22.94 14.95
N TRP A 612 -10.71 22.88 14.57
CA TRP A 612 -9.91 24.08 14.31
C TRP A 612 -10.45 24.90 13.13
N GLU A 613 -10.86 24.24 12.04
CA GLU A 613 -11.49 24.91 10.89
C GLU A 613 -12.79 25.61 11.29
N ILE A 614 -13.66 24.93 12.06
CA ILE A 614 -14.93 25.49 12.55
C ILE A 614 -14.65 26.76 13.37
N LEU A 615 -13.70 26.70 14.31
CA LEU A 615 -13.37 27.83 15.17
C LEU A 615 -12.57 28.94 14.48
N SER A 616 -11.98 28.63 13.34
CA SER A 616 -11.29 29.59 12.48
C SER A 616 -12.18 30.16 11.38
N TYR A 617 -13.48 29.83 11.39
CA TYR A 617 -14.48 30.22 10.39
C TYR A 617 -14.10 29.79 8.97
N GLY A 618 -13.71 28.52 8.81
CA GLY A 618 -13.43 27.91 7.50
C GLY A 618 -12.05 28.19 6.92
N LYS A 619 -11.11 28.77 7.71
CA LYS A 619 -9.72 28.92 7.26
C LYS A 619 -9.10 27.56 6.95
N GLN A 620 -8.31 27.49 5.87
CA GLN A 620 -7.54 26.30 5.54
C GLN A 620 -6.46 26.01 6.61
N PRO A 621 -6.33 24.77 7.11
CA PRO A 621 -5.25 24.39 8.01
C PRO A 621 -3.90 24.52 7.30
N PHE A 622 -2.87 24.99 7.99
CA PHE A 622 -1.52 25.17 7.43
C PHE A 622 -1.51 25.94 6.09
N PHE A 623 -2.32 26.99 5.95
CA PHE A 623 -2.42 27.76 4.70
C PHE A 623 -1.08 28.39 4.26
N TRP A 624 -0.13 28.57 5.20
CA TRP A 624 1.22 29.08 4.94
C TRP A 624 2.24 28.01 4.52
N LEU A 625 1.84 26.73 4.43
CA LEU A 625 2.70 25.61 4.04
C LEU A 625 2.23 24.95 2.75
N GLU A 626 3.16 24.41 1.97
CA GLU A 626 2.87 23.44 0.92
C GLU A 626 2.66 22.03 1.51
N ASN A 627 1.91 21.17 0.81
CA ASN A 627 1.59 19.82 1.29
C ASN A 627 2.83 18.98 1.65
N LYS A 628 3.93 19.14 0.90
CA LYS A 628 5.17 18.38 1.10
C LYS A 628 5.88 18.72 2.43
N ASP A 629 5.66 19.93 2.95
CA ASP A 629 6.37 20.45 4.12
C ASP A 629 5.61 20.17 5.44
N VAL A 630 4.30 19.88 5.34
CA VAL A 630 3.42 19.64 6.50
C VAL A 630 3.98 18.56 7.42
N ILE A 631 4.42 17.42 6.84
CA ILE A 631 4.91 16.29 7.64
C ILE A 631 6.16 16.67 8.45
N GLY A 632 7.07 17.45 7.87
CA GLY A 632 8.30 17.87 8.54
C GLY A 632 8.03 18.82 9.72
N VAL A 633 6.96 19.61 9.66
CA VAL A 633 6.50 20.48 10.76
C VAL A 633 5.84 19.64 11.87
N LEU A 634 4.97 18.70 11.49
CA LEU A 634 4.31 17.80 12.45
C LEU A 634 5.31 16.90 13.20
N GLU A 635 6.33 16.39 12.50
CA GLU A 635 7.41 15.58 13.08
C GLU A 635 8.28 16.37 14.08
N LYS A 636 8.36 17.71 13.95
CA LYS A 636 9.07 18.58 14.92
C LYS A 636 8.25 18.84 16.18
N GLY A 637 6.98 18.45 16.20
CA GLY A 637 6.05 18.70 17.30
C GLY A 637 5.21 19.96 17.14
N ASP A 638 5.36 20.70 16.04
CA ASP A 638 4.55 21.88 15.77
C ASP A 638 3.09 21.47 15.45
N ARG A 639 2.14 22.30 15.87
CA ARG A 639 0.69 22.10 15.70
C ARG A 639 0.00 23.39 15.24
N LEU A 640 -1.25 23.30 14.81
CA LEU A 640 -2.03 24.48 14.42
C LEU A 640 -2.19 25.44 15.61
N PRO A 641 -2.02 26.75 15.42
CA PRO A 641 -2.11 27.73 16.50
C PRO A 641 -3.55 27.86 17.01
N LYS A 642 -3.72 28.22 18.28
CA LYS A 642 -5.06 28.43 18.88
C LYS A 642 -5.82 29.55 18.15
N PRO A 643 -7.04 29.32 17.65
CA PRO A 643 -7.88 30.39 17.11
C PRO A 643 -8.23 31.45 18.17
N ASP A 644 -8.48 32.69 17.74
CA ASP A 644 -8.68 33.84 18.63
C ASP A 644 -9.85 33.62 19.60
N LEU A 645 -11.01 33.22 19.08
CA LEU A 645 -12.24 33.01 19.85
C LEU A 645 -12.33 31.60 20.46
N CYS A 646 -11.30 30.76 20.33
CA CYS A 646 -11.29 29.40 20.87
C CYS A 646 -11.10 29.40 22.41
N PRO A 647 -12.05 28.82 23.17
CA PRO A 647 -11.88 28.60 24.61
C PRO A 647 -10.63 27.75 24.89
N PRO A 648 -9.81 28.10 25.91
CA PRO A 648 -8.58 27.37 26.22
C PRO A 648 -8.80 25.86 26.45
N ILE A 649 -9.89 25.50 27.14
CA ILE A 649 -10.22 24.10 27.44
C ILE A 649 -10.49 23.27 26.18
N LEU A 650 -11.11 23.88 25.17
CA LEU A 650 -11.37 23.23 23.89
C LEU A 650 -10.08 23.07 23.08
N TYR A 651 -9.19 24.07 23.11
CA TYR A 651 -7.89 23.93 22.46
C TYR A 651 -7.02 22.86 23.12
N THR A 652 -7.05 22.75 24.45
CA THR A 652 -6.40 21.63 25.15
C THR A 652 -6.93 20.28 24.68
N LEU A 653 -8.25 20.15 24.49
CA LEU A 653 -8.85 18.94 23.91
C LEU A 653 -8.33 18.67 22.49
N MET A 654 -8.28 19.68 21.61
CA MET A 654 -7.71 19.55 20.26
C MET A 654 -6.25 19.08 20.29
N THR A 655 -5.42 19.64 21.19
CA THR A 655 -4.01 19.25 21.29
C THR A 655 -3.81 17.80 21.75
N ARG A 656 -4.71 17.25 22.57
CA ARG A 656 -4.71 15.83 22.93
C ARG A 656 -5.07 14.93 21.74
N CYS A 657 -5.97 15.36 20.87
CA CYS A 657 -6.25 14.66 19.62
C CYS A 657 -5.09 14.69 18.62
N TRP A 658 -4.20 15.69 18.73
CA TRP A 658 -2.99 15.81 17.91
C TRP A 658 -1.74 15.21 18.57
N ASP A 659 -1.91 14.28 19.51
CA ASP A 659 -0.78 13.47 19.95
C ASP A 659 -0.18 12.73 18.75
N TYR A 660 1.15 12.67 18.73
CA TYR A 660 1.86 12.01 17.64
C TYR A 660 1.59 10.49 17.67
N ASP A 661 1.56 9.89 18.87
CA ASP A 661 1.20 8.48 19.03
C ASP A 661 -0.34 8.33 18.88
N PRO A 662 -0.83 7.52 17.93
CA PRO A 662 -2.27 7.30 17.78
C PRO A 662 -2.94 6.69 19.01
N ASN A 663 -2.21 5.95 19.86
CA ASN A 663 -2.77 5.29 21.04
C ASN A 663 -3.03 6.25 22.21
N ASP A 664 -2.31 7.38 22.26
CA ASP A 664 -2.47 8.40 23.29
C ASP A 664 -3.62 9.38 23.00
N ARG A 665 -4.23 9.27 21.80
CA ARG A 665 -5.38 10.09 21.39
C ARG A 665 -6.67 9.59 22.07
N PRO A 666 -7.54 10.49 22.55
CA PRO A 666 -8.82 10.10 23.16
C PRO A 666 -9.77 9.47 22.13
N LYS A 667 -10.64 8.55 22.58
CA LYS A 667 -11.69 7.95 21.73
C LYS A 667 -12.86 8.91 21.50
N PHE A 668 -13.65 8.70 20.44
CA PHE A 668 -14.76 9.61 20.13
C PHE A 668 -15.81 9.69 21.24
N LYS A 669 -16.08 8.57 21.93
CA LYS A 669 -16.97 8.55 23.10
C LYS A 669 -16.53 9.55 24.19
N GLU A 670 -15.24 9.62 24.49
CA GLU A 670 -14.68 10.56 25.49
C GLU A 670 -14.71 12.00 25.00
N LEU A 671 -14.46 12.20 23.70
CA LEU A 671 -14.53 13.51 23.06
C LEU A 671 -15.95 14.08 23.10
N VAL A 672 -16.97 13.26 22.84
CA VAL A 672 -18.38 13.69 22.91
C VAL A 672 -18.77 14.13 24.33
N CYS A 673 -18.37 13.39 25.36
CA CYS A 673 -18.60 13.79 26.75
C CYS A 673 -17.93 15.14 27.05
N SER A 674 -16.64 15.26 26.72
CA SER A 674 -15.87 16.49 26.97
C SER A 674 -16.45 17.70 26.22
N LEU A 675 -16.83 17.53 24.95
CA LEU A 675 -17.45 18.58 24.14
C LEU A 675 -18.83 18.97 24.65
N SER A 676 -19.60 18.02 25.19
CA SER A 676 -20.89 18.30 25.81
C SER A 676 -20.74 19.19 27.03
N ASP A 677 -19.79 18.89 27.91
CA ASP A 677 -19.52 19.71 29.11
C ASP A 677 -19.05 21.11 28.74
N ILE A 678 -18.11 21.21 27.78
CA ILE A 678 -17.62 22.49 27.25
C ILE A 678 -18.76 23.29 26.61
N TYR A 679 -19.65 22.65 25.85
CA TYR A 679 -20.81 23.31 25.24
C TYR A 679 -21.75 23.89 26.29
N LEU A 680 -22.09 23.13 27.34
CA LEU A 680 -22.97 23.60 28.41
C LEU A 680 -22.33 24.79 29.14
N MET A 681 -21.04 24.70 29.47
CA MET A 681 -20.30 25.79 30.12
C MET A 681 -20.32 27.08 29.28
N GLU A 682 -19.97 27.01 28.00
CA GLU A 682 -19.93 28.18 27.11
C GLU A 682 -21.32 28.74 26.83
N LYS A 683 -22.35 27.89 26.79
CA LYS A 683 -23.75 28.30 26.66
C LYS A 683 -24.21 29.12 27.87
N ASP A 684 -23.83 28.71 29.08
CA ASP A 684 -24.19 29.43 30.30
C ASP A 684 -23.42 30.75 30.42
N ILE A 685 -22.13 30.78 30.05
CA ILE A 685 -21.35 32.01 29.94
C ILE A 685 -22.01 33.00 28.96
N ALA A 686 -22.42 32.52 27.78
CA ALA A 686 -23.07 33.36 26.78
C ALA A 686 -24.42 33.92 27.27
N ARG A 687 -25.22 33.11 27.98
CA ARG A 687 -26.49 33.55 28.59
C ARG A 687 -26.26 34.62 29.65
N GLU A 688 -25.24 34.46 30.48
CA GLU A 688 -24.89 35.44 31.51
C GLU A 688 -24.42 36.77 30.90
N GLN A 689 -23.58 36.72 29.86
CA GLN A 689 -23.16 37.91 29.12
C GLN A 689 -24.36 38.63 28.48
N GLU A 690 -25.30 37.89 27.90
CA GLU A 690 -26.51 38.47 27.31
C GLU A 690 -27.41 39.11 28.38
N ARG A 691 -27.54 38.47 29.55
CA ARG A 691 -28.23 39.06 30.71
C ARG A 691 -27.54 40.35 31.15
N ASN A 692 -26.22 40.35 31.32
CA ASN A 692 -25.46 41.52 31.76
C ASN A 692 -25.52 42.67 30.75
N ASN A 693 -25.56 42.36 29.45
CA ASN A 693 -25.74 43.37 28.39
C ASN A 693 -27.14 44.00 28.41
N ARG A 694 -28.17 43.24 28.77
CA ARG A 694 -29.54 43.77 28.94
C ARG A 694 -29.70 44.65 30.20
N HIS A 695 -28.85 44.47 31.21
CA HIS A 695 -28.89 45.22 32.48
C HIS A 695 -27.96 46.45 32.50
N ARG A 696 -27.24 46.77 31.41
CA ARG A 696 -26.49 48.02 31.28
C ARG A 696 -27.44 49.15 30.83
N PRO A 697 -27.65 50.22 31.61
CA PRO A 697 -28.38 51.39 31.11
C PRO A 697 -27.60 52.04 29.95
N PRO A 698 -28.30 52.67 28.98
CA PRO A 698 -27.63 53.31 27.84
C PRO A 698 -26.69 54.40 28.35
N LYS A 699 -25.44 54.38 27.88
CA LYS A 699 -24.45 55.42 28.19
C LYS A 699 -25.04 56.78 27.83
N ILE A 700 -25.26 57.61 28.85
CA ILE A 700 -25.52 59.03 28.70
C ILE A 700 -24.37 59.62 27.86
N MET A 701 -24.77 60.25 26.77
CA MET A 701 -23.94 60.97 25.84
C MET A 701 -23.51 62.29 26.51
N GLU A 702 -22.20 62.58 26.51
CA GLU A 702 -21.55 63.93 26.42
C GLU A 702 -20.12 63.92 27.00
N PRO A 703 -19.24 64.90 26.67
CA PRO A 703 -18.86 65.41 25.35
C PRO A 703 -17.31 65.43 25.17
N MET A 704 -16.85 65.83 23.98
CA MET A 704 -15.42 66.01 23.66
C MET A 704 -14.78 67.19 24.41
N SER A 705 -13.60 66.99 25.04
CA SER A 705 -12.41 67.87 24.96
C SER A 705 -11.33 67.53 26.01
N PHE A 706 -10.07 67.42 25.55
CA PHE A 706 -8.77 67.80 26.16
C PHE A 706 -8.58 67.79 27.70
N GLN A 707 -7.60 67.01 28.20
CA GLN A 707 -6.27 67.47 28.70
C GLN A 707 -5.55 66.36 29.49
N GLU A 708 -4.23 66.31 29.31
CA GLU A 708 -3.26 65.40 29.91
C GLU A 708 -2.92 65.81 31.37
N PRO A 709 -2.83 64.88 32.34
CA PRO A 709 -2.56 65.24 33.73
C PRO A 709 -1.05 65.43 34.05
N PRO A 710 -0.68 66.38 34.95
CA PRO A 710 0.70 66.79 35.23
C PRO A 710 1.45 65.85 36.22
N PRO A 711 2.81 65.90 36.28
CA PRO A 711 3.63 64.97 37.06
C PRO A 711 3.65 65.31 38.56
N LYS A 712 3.68 64.28 39.43
CA LYS A 712 3.71 64.41 40.90
C LYS A 712 5.12 64.69 41.44
N PRO A 713 5.28 65.55 42.48
CA PRO A 713 6.56 65.94 43.06
C PRO A 713 7.14 64.93 44.08
N SER A 714 8.47 64.90 44.16
CA SER A 714 9.33 64.08 45.02
C SER A 714 9.23 64.43 46.52
N ARG A 715 9.17 63.42 47.41
CA ARG A 715 9.22 63.58 48.88
C ARG A 715 10.60 63.18 49.44
N PRO A 716 11.19 63.91 50.42
CA PRO A 716 12.60 63.78 50.80
C PRO A 716 12.92 62.70 51.84
N LYS A 717 14.21 62.32 51.86
CA LYS A 717 14.86 61.29 52.70
C LYS A 717 14.92 61.70 54.18
N TYR A 718 14.61 60.77 55.09
CA TYR A 718 14.89 60.89 56.53
C TYR A 718 15.76 59.70 56.99
N LYS A 719 16.83 59.99 57.75
CA LYS A 719 17.75 59.00 58.35
C LYS A 719 17.34 58.69 59.81
N PRO A 720 17.61 57.49 60.34
CA PRO A 720 17.17 57.08 61.68
C PRO A 720 18.24 57.32 62.78
N PRO A 721 17.85 57.31 64.07
CA PRO A 721 18.72 56.93 65.17
C PRO A 721 18.20 55.70 65.97
N PRO A 722 19.02 55.09 66.86
CA PRO A 722 18.98 53.65 67.13
C PRO A 722 18.39 53.22 68.50
N GLN A 723 17.97 51.93 68.50
CA GLN A 723 17.85 50.89 69.54
C GLN A 723 17.77 51.28 71.04
N THR A 724 16.77 50.74 71.75
CA THR A 724 16.93 50.02 73.05
C THR A 724 15.62 49.34 73.53
N ASN A 725 15.68 48.01 73.63
CA ASN A 725 15.22 47.08 74.70
C ASN A 725 13.83 47.16 75.43
N LEU A 726 13.19 45.98 75.40
CA LEU A 726 12.60 45.18 76.50
C LEU A 726 11.08 45.25 76.85
N LEU A 727 10.56 44.02 77.05
CA LEU A 727 9.41 43.54 77.84
C LEU A 727 8.07 43.18 77.13
N ALA A 728 7.78 41.87 77.13
CA ALA A 728 6.48 41.19 76.96
C ALA A 728 5.58 41.39 78.23
N PRO A 729 4.33 40.84 78.39
CA PRO A 729 3.68 39.71 77.70
C PRO A 729 2.12 39.75 77.54
N LYS A 730 1.54 38.60 77.11
CA LYS A 730 0.12 38.12 77.20
C LYS A 730 -0.86 38.60 76.14
N LEU A 731 -1.90 37.86 75.73
CA LEU A 731 -2.27 36.44 75.56
C LEU A 731 -3.68 36.53 74.89
N GLN A 732 -3.97 35.56 74.02
CA GLN A 732 -5.29 34.91 73.85
C GLN A 732 -6.46 35.52 73.04
N PHE A 733 -6.92 34.68 72.09
CA PHE A 733 -8.30 34.28 71.76
C PHE A 733 -9.03 34.79 70.49
N GLN A 734 -9.38 33.77 69.68
CA GLN A 734 -10.62 33.53 68.91
C GLN A 734 -10.84 34.10 67.49
N VAL A 735 -11.10 33.16 66.58
CA VAL A 735 -11.50 33.21 65.15
C VAL A 735 -13.06 33.15 65.12
N PRO A 736 -13.82 33.79 64.19
CA PRO A 736 -14.10 33.16 62.89
C PRO A 736 -14.39 34.05 61.65
N GLU A 737 -14.12 33.41 60.49
CA GLU A 737 -14.76 33.47 59.16
C GLU A 737 -14.94 34.80 58.40
N GLY A 738 -14.37 34.85 57.18
CA GLY A 738 -14.80 35.78 56.14
C GLY A 738 -13.80 36.06 55.01
N LEU A 739 -13.96 35.34 53.89
CA LEU A 739 -13.75 35.79 52.51
C LEU A 739 -12.32 36.10 51.98
N CYS A 740 -11.95 35.29 50.99
CA CYS A 740 -11.27 35.63 49.73
C CYS A 740 -10.11 36.67 49.73
N ALA A 741 -8.92 36.18 49.42
CA ALA A 741 -8.16 36.50 48.18
C ALA A 741 -6.65 36.69 48.39
N SER A 742 -5.90 36.27 47.37
CA SER A 742 -4.51 36.63 47.01
C SER A 742 -3.33 36.09 47.84
N SER A 743 -2.71 35.05 47.26
CA SER A 743 -1.27 34.75 47.18
C SER A 743 -0.34 35.98 46.98
N PRO A 744 1.02 35.87 47.08
CA PRO A 744 1.85 34.71 47.47
C PRO A 744 3.15 35.04 48.30
N THR A 745 3.84 33.96 48.69
CA THR A 745 5.31 33.80 48.85
C THR A 745 6.01 34.36 50.10
N LEU A 746 6.50 33.46 50.96
CA LEU A 746 7.92 33.09 51.12
C LEU A 746 8.16 32.56 52.54
N THR A 747 8.44 31.27 52.68
CA THR A 747 9.42 30.76 53.66
C THR A 747 9.85 29.36 53.23
N SER A 748 11.05 29.24 52.68
CA SER A 748 11.96 28.18 53.14
C SER A 748 12.54 28.69 54.47
N PRO A 749 12.91 27.84 55.46
CA PRO A 749 14.25 27.26 55.34
C PRO A 749 14.53 25.93 56.10
N THR A 750 15.66 25.33 55.68
CA THR A 750 16.68 24.58 56.45
C THR A 750 16.32 23.32 57.27
N GLU A 751 16.79 22.19 56.74
CA GLU A 751 17.82 21.30 57.32
C GLU A 751 17.89 21.13 58.84
N TYR A 752 17.71 19.89 59.30
CA TYR A 752 18.52 19.29 60.37
C TYR A 752 18.64 17.76 60.19
N GLN A 753 19.79 17.23 60.60
CA GLN A 753 20.35 15.91 60.30
C GLN A 753 19.93 14.78 61.27
N SER A 754 19.82 13.55 60.73
CA SER A 754 20.20 12.22 61.30
C SER A 754 19.42 11.59 62.49
N PRO A 755 19.55 10.27 62.81
CA PRO A 755 19.56 9.04 61.99
C PRO A 755 18.74 7.83 62.60
N VAL A 756 18.78 6.67 61.92
CA VAL A 756 18.70 5.25 62.41
C VAL A 756 17.36 4.46 62.37
N ASN A 757 17.40 3.40 61.54
CA ASN A 757 16.76 2.06 61.54
C ASN A 757 15.24 1.85 61.66
N SER A 758 14.61 1.26 60.63
CA SER A 758 14.44 -0.21 60.52
C SER A 758 13.67 -0.63 59.25
N LEU A 759 14.00 -1.83 58.77
CA LEU A 759 13.63 -2.48 57.52
C LEU A 759 12.17 -2.92 57.43
N HIS A 760 11.56 -2.82 56.22
CA HIS A 760 10.99 -3.97 55.47
C HIS A 760 10.40 -3.54 54.10
N THR A 761 10.64 -4.38 53.07
CA THR A 761 9.93 -4.56 51.76
C THR A 761 10.27 -3.65 50.53
N PRO A 762 10.10 -4.14 49.26
CA PRO A 762 11.08 -4.12 48.15
C PRO A 762 10.75 -3.11 47.00
N PRO A 763 11.55 -3.01 45.91
CA PRO A 763 11.74 -1.75 45.20
C PRO A 763 10.73 -1.48 44.08
N LEU A 764 10.18 -0.26 44.09
CA LEU A 764 9.56 0.38 42.92
C LEU A 764 10.62 1.11 42.10
N ASN A 765 10.49 0.94 40.78
CA ASN A 765 11.43 1.34 39.75
C ASN A 765 11.60 2.87 39.67
N ARG A 766 12.85 3.32 39.79
CA ARG A 766 13.27 4.71 39.69
C ARG A 766 13.04 5.28 38.28
N HIS A 767 12.28 6.37 38.22
CA HIS A 767 12.46 7.39 37.20
C HIS A 767 13.85 8.04 37.38
N ASN A 768 14.71 7.89 36.38
CA ASN A 768 15.92 8.70 36.24
C ASN A 768 15.77 9.61 35.03
N VAL A 769 15.43 10.85 35.32
CA VAL A 769 15.70 12.02 34.48
C VAL A 769 17.20 12.29 34.57
N PHE A 770 17.96 12.13 33.48
CA PHE A 770 19.20 12.89 33.27
C PHE A 770 19.52 13.10 31.79
N LYS A 771 19.51 14.40 31.45
CA LYS A 771 20.42 15.15 30.56
C LYS A 771 20.57 14.74 29.09
N ARG A 772 19.96 15.59 28.25
CA ARG A 772 20.42 15.92 26.90
C ARG A 772 21.81 16.57 26.97
N HIS A 773 22.78 16.05 26.24
CA HIS A 773 23.95 16.79 25.79
C HIS A 773 23.70 17.25 24.34
N SER A 774 23.77 18.55 24.09
CA SER A 774 23.95 19.12 22.75
C SER A 774 24.79 20.39 22.85
N MET A 775 26.01 20.27 22.31
CA MET A 775 26.87 21.26 21.63
C MET A 775 26.94 22.72 22.16
N ARG A 776 28.15 23.07 22.65
CA ARG A 776 28.82 24.39 22.74
C ARG A 776 28.03 25.60 23.25
N GLU A 777 28.15 25.83 24.57
CA GLU A 777 28.03 27.14 25.21
C GLU A 777 29.30 27.96 24.95
N GLU A 778 29.25 28.96 24.08
CA GLU A 778 30.00 30.21 24.26
C GLU A 778 29.10 31.35 23.76
N ASP A 779 29.02 32.45 24.54
CA ASP A 779 28.27 33.70 24.32
C ASP A 779 26.78 33.79 24.69
N PHE A 780 26.38 33.35 25.89
CA PHE A 780 25.15 33.88 26.53
C PHE A 780 25.40 34.31 27.99
N LEU A 781 25.41 35.62 28.21
CA LEU A 781 25.31 36.22 29.55
C LEU A 781 23.96 35.85 30.17
N ARG A 782 23.99 35.01 31.22
CA ARG A 782 22.78 34.66 31.98
C ARG A 782 22.34 35.85 32.85
N PRO A 783 21.08 36.31 32.75
CA PRO A 783 20.57 37.38 33.60
C PRO A 783 20.47 36.91 35.05
N THR A 784 20.90 37.76 35.98
CA THR A 784 20.94 37.44 37.42
C THR A 784 19.66 37.80 38.15
N SER A 785 18.73 38.49 37.47
CA SER A 785 17.42 38.86 38.01
C SER A 785 16.29 38.73 36.98
N ARG A 786 15.04 38.59 37.47
CA ARG A 786 13.83 38.51 36.64
C ARG A 786 13.61 39.77 35.79
N GLU A 787 14.03 40.93 36.31
CA GLU A 787 13.92 42.22 35.63
C GLU A 787 14.96 42.37 34.50
N GLU A 788 16.18 41.86 34.68
CA GLU A 788 17.18 41.77 33.60
C GLU A 788 16.73 40.83 32.49
N ALA A 789 16.16 39.67 32.84
CA ALA A 789 15.63 38.72 31.86
C ALA A 789 14.52 39.34 31.01
N GLN A 790 13.65 40.15 31.63
CA GLN A 790 12.56 40.84 30.94
C GLN A 790 13.07 41.96 30.02
N LYS A 791 14.08 42.74 30.46
CA LYS A 791 14.74 43.74 29.62
C LYS A 791 15.51 43.14 28.44
N LEU A 792 16.25 42.04 28.66
CA LEU A 792 16.94 41.31 27.59
C LEU A 792 15.95 40.77 26.57
N TRP A 793 14.81 40.26 27.03
CA TRP A 793 13.78 39.75 26.14
C TRP A 793 13.06 40.84 25.34
N GLU A 794 12.83 42.02 25.93
CA GLU A 794 12.30 43.18 25.22
C GLU A 794 13.29 43.71 24.18
N MET A 795 14.58 43.70 24.50
CA MET A 795 15.66 44.09 23.58
C MET A 795 15.80 43.11 22.42
N GLU A 796 15.72 41.80 22.69
CA GLU A 796 15.75 40.74 21.66
C GLU A 796 14.51 40.81 20.75
N ARG A 797 13.34 41.09 21.33
CA ARG A 797 12.11 41.31 20.57
C ARG A 797 12.19 42.54 19.67
N ALA A 798 12.79 43.64 20.14
CA ALA A 798 13.03 44.83 19.34
C ALA A 798 14.02 44.55 18.18
N LYS A 799 15.10 43.79 18.46
CA LYS A 799 16.09 43.37 17.46
C LYS A 799 15.50 42.46 16.39
N MET A 800 14.62 41.53 16.77
CA MET A 800 13.86 40.69 15.83
C MET A 800 12.92 41.53 14.96
N ARG A 801 12.18 42.49 15.52
CA ARG A 801 11.30 43.38 14.74
C ARG A 801 12.11 44.22 13.74
N GLN A 802 13.26 44.75 14.15
CA GLN A 802 14.13 45.52 13.27
C GLN A 802 14.71 44.67 12.12
N THR A 803 14.98 43.38 12.38
CA THR A 803 15.44 42.44 11.35
C THR A 803 14.33 42.12 10.35
N LEU A 804 13.10 41.96 10.83
CA LEU A 804 11.91 41.72 10.00
C LEU A 804 11.58 42.92 9.10
N ASP A 805 11.64 44.14 9.64
CA ASP A 805 11.47 45.36 8.84
C ASP A 805 12.56 45.49 7.76
N LYS A 806 13.80 45.12 8.09
CA LYS A 806 14.91 45.13 7.13
C LYS A 806 14.68 44.13 5.99
N GLN A 807 14.21 42.92 6.31
CA GLN A 807 13.87 41.91 5.31
C GLN A 807 12.66 42.31 4.44
N GLN A 808 11.63 42.92 5.03
CA GLN A 808 10.48 43.42 4.26
C GLN A 808 10.87 44.55 3.30
N LYS A 809 11.77 45.44 3.75
CA LYS A 809 12.28 46.52 2.89
C LYS A 809 13.12 45.98 1.74
N GLN A 810 13.98 45.00 2.02
CA GLN A 810 14.82 44.35 1.01
C GLN A 810 13.97 43.57 -0.02
N MET A 811 12.92 42.88 0.43
CA MET A 811 11.95 42.23 -0.46
C MET A 811 11.20 43.23 -1.35
N ALA A 812 10.85 44.41 -0.84
CA ALA A 812 10.20 45.46 -1.62
C ALA A 812 11.14 46.08 -2.67
N GLU A 813 12.42 46.25 -2.33
CA GLU A 813 13.46 46.70 -3.26
C GLU A 813 13.70 45.67 -4.38
N ASP A 814 13.79 44.38 -4.05
CA ASP A 814 13.90 43.30 -5.03
C ASP A 814 12.67 43.21 -5.95
N TYR A 815 11.46 43.43 -5.40
CA TYR A 815 10.24 43.42 -6.20
C TYR A 815 10.16 44.61 -7.18
N GLN A 816 10.71 45.76 -6.78
CA GLN A 816 10.83 46.92 -7.67
C GLN A 816 11.89 46.70 -8.74
N TRP A 817 13.01 46.06 -8.40
CA TRP A 817 14.05 45.67 -9.36
C TRP A 817 13.50 44.70 -10.42
N LEU A 818 12.78 43.65 -9.99
CA LEU A 818 12.13 42.69 -10.90
C LEU A 818 11.12 43.35 -11.85
N ARG A 819 10.35 44.34 -11.38
CA ARG A 819 9.43 45.12 -12.22
C ARG A 819 10.13 46.01 -13.25
N GLN A 820 11.35 46.47 -12.96
CA GLN A 820 12.15 47.24 -13.92
C GLN A 820 12.79 46.32 -14.97
N GLU A 821 13.23 45.13 -14.56
CA GLU A 821 13.71 44.06 -15.43
C GLU A 821 12.60 43.61 -16.41
N GLU A 822 11.38 43.41 -15.91
CA GLU A 822 10.22 42.99 -16.70
C GLU A 822 9.80 44.05 -17.73
N LYS A 823 9.89 45.33 -17.40
CA LYS A 823 9.66 46.44 -18.36
C LYS A 823 10.73 46.52 -19.46
N SER A 824 11.94 46.06 -19.17
CA SER A 824 13.04 46.05 -20.13
C SER A 824 12.90 44.91 -21.16
N LEU A 825 12.13 43.86 -20.84
CA LEU A 825 11.88 42.71 -21.71
C LEU A 825 10.69 42.88 -22.68
N VAL A 826 9.88 43.94 -22.54
CA VAL A 826 8.62 44.12 -23.32
C VAL A 826 8.69 45.25 -24.37
N SER A 827 9.87 45.85 -24.61
CA SER A 827 10.02 46.93 -25.60
C SER A 827 10.69 46.46 -26.89
N GLY A 828 9.90 45.97 -27.84
CA GLY A 828 10.27 45.82 -29.26
C GLY A 828 9.03 46.00 -30.17
N PRO A 829 8.99 46.96 -31.11
CA PRO A 829 7.76 47.30 -31.83
C PRO A 829 7.65 46.59 -33.20
N GLY A 830 6.44 46.19 -33.61
CA GLY A 830 6.27 45.59 -34.95
C GLY A 830 4.90 45.15 -35.46
N ARG A 831 3.88 46.03 -35.39
CA ARG A 831 2.72 46.16 -36.32
C ARG A 831 1.84 44.94 -36.71
N PHE A 832 0.57 45.05 -36.31
CA PHE A 832 -0.60 44.45 -36.96
C PHE A 832 -0.82 44.98 -38.39
N SER A 833 -1.28 44.12 -39.31
CA SER A 833 -2.36 44.50 -40.24
C SER A 833 -3.12 43.28 -40.81
N ARG A 834 -4.45 43.40 -40.75
CA ARG A 834 -5.49 42.50 -41.28
C ARG A 834 -5.48 42.44 -42.81
N ARG A 835 -5.81 41.30 -43.40
CA ARG A 835 -6.57 41.21 -44.67
C ARG A 835 -7.51 40.00 -44.67
N ALA A 836 -8.71 40.23 -45.17
CA ALA A 836 -9.86 39.33 -45.22
C ALA A 836 -9.99 38.66 -46.60
N GLY A 837 -10.67 37.51 -46.66
CA GLY A 837 -11.52 37.13 -47.81
C GLY A 837 -11.39 35.69 -48.37
N GLN A 838 -12.44 34.89 -48.12
CA GLN A 838 -13.09 33.90 -49.01
C GLN A 838 -12.48 32.49 -49.21
N THR A 839 -13.04 31.44 -48.55
CA THR A 839 -14.06 30.42 -48.99
C THR A 839 -13.48 29.30 -49.87
N PHE A 840 -13.72 27.98 -49.74
CA PHE A 840 -14.69 27.07 -49.09
C PHE A 840 -14.00 25.68 -48.95
N SER A 841 -14.31 24.88 -47.91
CA SER A 841 -14.48 23.40 -47.95
C SER A 841 -14.42 22.78 -46.54
N GLU A 842 -15.28 21.80 -46.32
CA GLU A 842 -15.62 21.08 -45.08
C GLU A 842 -14.52 20.21 -44.45
N PHE A 843 -14.84 19.75 -43.22
CA PHE A 843 -14.54 18.47 -42.54
C PHE A 843 -13.71 18.52 -41.22
N THR A 844 -14.41 18.19 -40.12
CA THR A 844 -14.08 17.27 -39.00
C THR A 844 -12.86 17.47 -38.09
N GLY A 845 -13.15 17.41 -36.77
CA GLY A 845 -12.51 16.52 -35.77
C GLY A 845 -11.01 16.70 -35.43
N PRO A 846 -10.60 16.56 -34.16
CA PRO A 846 -9.17 16.55 -33.81
C PRO A 846 -8.50 15.30 -34.40
N PRO A 847 -7.31 15.40 -35.02
CA PRO A 847 -6.75 14.30 -35.79
C PRO A 847 -6.24 13.17 -34.89
N GLN A 848 -6.55 11.94 -35.33
CA GLN A 848 -6.09 10.66 -34.77
C GLN A 848 -4.57 10.48 -34.92
N LYS A 849 -3.98 9.69 -34.01
CA LYS A 849 -2.66 9.05 -34.23
C LYS A 849 -2.81 7.88 -35.23
N PRO A 850 -1.96 7.79 -36.28
CA PRO A 850 -1.84 6.58 -37.10
C PRO A 850 -0.93 5.51 -36.46
N PRO A 851 -1.02 4.24 -36.91
CA PRO A 851 -0.31 3.07 -36.37
C PRO A 851 1.11 2.83 -36.92
N ARG A 852 1.87 1.93 -36.26
CA ARG A 852 3.30 1.57 -36.48
C ARG A 852 3.55 0.54 -37.61
N GLN A 853 4.60 0.75 -38.42
CA GLN A 853 5.47 -0.25 -39.09
C GLN A 853 6.80 0.45 -39.46
N GLY A 854 8.04 -0.04 -39.30
CA GLY A 854 8.65 -1.26 -38.77
C GLY A 854 10.10 -0.94 -38.36
N ALA A 855 10.81 -1.89 -37.75
CA ALA A 855 12.19 -1.71 -37.29
C ALA A 855 13.18 -1.48 -38.45
N GLN A 856 14.09 -0.50 -38.29
CA GLN A 856 15.44 -0.56 -38.85
C GLN A 856 16.47 -0.51 -37.72
N PRO A 857 17.61 -1.21 -37.86
CA PRO A 857 18.59 -1.36 -36.80
C PRO A 857 19.22 0.00 -36.50
N ILE A 858 19.45 0.31 -35.22
CA ILE A 858 20.36 1.40 -34.86
C ILE A 858 21.75 1.02 -35.41
N GLN A 859 22.13 1.63 -36.52
CA GLN A 859 23.51 1.64 -36.98
C GLN A 859 24.35 2.43 -35.95
N PRO A 860 25.54 1.94 -35.56
CA PRO A 860 26.46 2.74 -34.76
C PRO A 860 26.85 3.99 -35.55
N ALA A 861 26.78 5.16 -34.90
CA ALA A 861 27.20 6.42 -35.51
C ALA A 861 28.66 6.32 -36.01
N PRO A 862 28.96 6.79 -37.24
CA PRO A 862 30.31 6.72 -37.77
C PRO A 862 31.21 7.71 -37.02
N THR A 863 32.27 7.18 -36.42
CA THR A 863 33.47 7.94 -36.02
C THR A 863 33.91 8.85 -37.16
N ALA A 864 34.18 10.12 -36.87
CA ALA A 864 34.75 11.05 -37.84
C ALA A 864 36.00 10.45 -38.52
N ASN A 865 36.11 10.59 -39.85
CA ASN A 865 37.29 10.18 -40.64
C ASN A 865 38.49 11.08 -40.30
N LEU A 866 39.13 10.79 -39.18
CA LEU A 866 40.35 11.42 -38.68
C LEU A 866 41.57 10.62 -39.17
N ASP A 867 42.62 11.29 -39.64
CA ASP A 867 43.89 10.63 -39.92
C ASP A 867 44.52 10.15 -38.59
N ARG A 868 44.65 8.82 -38.43
CA ARG A 868 45.13 8.16 -37.20
C ARG A 868 46.60 7.74 -37.26
N THR A 869 47.31 8.05 -38.35
CA THR A 869 48.63 7.48 -38.65
C THR A 869 49.70 7.81 -37.59
N ASP A 870 49.57 8.95 -36.91
CA ASP A 870 50.47 9.41 -35.83
C ASP A 870 49.72 9.70 -34.49
N ASP A 871 48.51 9.17 -34.28
CA ASP A 871 47.74 9.42 -33.05
C ASP A 871 48.15 8.47 -31.92
N THR A 872 49.05 8.94 -31.05
CA THR A 872 49.56 8.18 -29.91
C THR A 872 48.46 7.78 -28.91
N VAL A 873 47.41 8.60 -28.74
CA VAL A 873 46.27 8.29 -27.85
C VAL A 873 45.43 7.17 -28.44
N TYR A 874 45.12 7.23 -29.73
CA TYR A 874 44.41 6.16 -30.44
C TYR A 874 45.16 4.83 -30.35
N SER A 875 46.47 4.84 -30.62
CA SER A 875 47.31 3.64 -30.53
C SER A 875 47.29 3.04 -29.12
N ASN A 876 47.41 3.87 -28.08
CA ASN A 876 47.39 3.41 -26.69
C ASN A 876 46.01 2.89 -26.23
N VAL A 877 44.89 3.46 -26.73
CA VAL A 877 43.55 2.90 -26.49
C VAL A 877 43.42 1.52 -27.13
N MET A 878 43.91 1.34 -28.35
CA MET A 878 43.90 0.03 -29.01
C MET A 878 44.79 -1.00 -28.29
N GLU A 879 45.96 -0.59 -27.77
CA GLU A 879 46.79 -1.46 -26.90
C GLU A 879 46.04 -1.86 -25.62
N LEU A 880 45.30 -0.95 -25.00
CA LEU A 880 44.51 -1.23 -23.79
C LEU A 880 43.35 -2.19 -24.07
N VAL A 881 42.59 -1.97 -25.16
CA VAL A 881 41.51 -2.86 -25.59
C VAL A 881 42.07 -4.26 -25.91
N LYS A 882 43.23 -4.33 -26.57
CA LYS A 882 43.92 -5.60 -26.84
C LYS A 882 44.33 -6.32 -25.55
N ALA A 883 44.83 -5.61 -24.55
CA ALA A 883 45.16 -6.19 -23.24
C ALA A 883 43.91 -6.72 -22.51
N VAL A 884 42.77 -6.04 -22.61
CA VAL A 884 41.49 -6.50 -22.03
C VAL A 884 40.97 -7.76 -22.75
N LEU A 885 41.09 -7.82 -24.07
CA LEU A 885 40.73 -9.01 -24.85
C LEU A 885 41.65 -10.20 -24.56
N GLN A 886 42.95 -9.97 -24.36
CA GLN A 886 43.88 -11.01 -23.91
C GLN A 886 43.52 -11.53 -22.52
N LEU A 887 43.20 -10.63 -21.58
CA LEU A 887 42.70 -11.02 -20.26
C LEU A 887 41.46 -11.91 -20.38
N LYS A 888 40.50 -11.58 -21.26
CA LYS A 888 39.30 -12.39 -21.50
C LYS A 888 39.62 -13.80 -22.02
N ASN A 889 40.61 -13.92 -22.90
CA ASN A 889 40.96 -15.19 -23.51
C ASN A 889 41.78 -16.09 -22.56
N GLU A 890 42.62 -15.51 -21.71
CA GLU A 890 43.56 -16.24 -20.85
C GLU A 890 42.99 -16.60 -19.47
N ILE A 891 42.01 -15.83 -18.96
CA ILE A 891 41.44 -16.02 -17.60
C ILE A 891 40.88 -17.42 -17.32
N CYS A 892 40.32 -18.07 -18.35
CA CYS A 892 39.71 -19.40 -18.22
C CYS A 892 40.74 -20.53 -18.17
N GLN A 893 41.99 -20.25 -18.58
CA GLN A 893 43.08 -21.22 -18.67
C GLN A 893 44.18 -20.97 -17.63
N LEU A 894 44.20 -19.79 -17.01
CA LEU A 894 45.19 -19.44 -15.99
C LEU A 894 44.76 -19.88 -14.58
N PRO A 895 45.71 -20.37 -13.76
CA PRO A 895 45.47 -20.56 -12.34
C PRO A 895 45.35 -19.19 -11.62
N PRO A 896 44.75 -19.13 -10.42
CA PRO A 896 44.47 -17.89 -9.70
C PRO A 896 45.69 -16.98 -9.48
N GLU A 897 46.87 -17.57 -9.31
CA GLU A 897 48.14 -16.85 -9.16
C GLU A 897 48.53 -16.10 -10.44
N GLY A 898 48.08 -16.58 -11.61
CA GLY A 898 48.30 -15.97 -12.91
C GLY A 898 47.44 -14.73 -13.20
N TYR A 899 46.34 -14.51 -12.46
CA TYR A 899 45.44 -13.37 -12.69
C TYR A 899 46.13 -12.02 -12.48
N ILE A 900 47.11 -11.98 -11.59
CA ILE A 900 47.89 -10.76 -11.32
C ILE A 900 48.69 -10.30 -12.54
N ILE A 901 49.14 -11.24 -13.38
CA ILE A 901 49.97 -10.95 -14.55
C ILE A 901 49.11 -10.26 -15.62
N VAL A 902 47.94 -10.83 -15.94
CA VAL A 902 47.04 -10.29 -16.96
C VAL A 902 46.43 -8.93 -16.55
N VAL A 903 46.06 -8.76 -15.28
CA VAL A 903 45.55 -7.46 -14.77
C VAL A 903 46.67 -6.41 -14.72
N LYS A 904 47.90 -6.81 -14.40
CA LYS A 904 49.06 -5.92 -14.45
C LYS A 904 49.33 -5.41 -15.87
N ASN A 905 49.19 -6.26 -16.89
CA ASN A 905 49.34 -5.84 -18.29
C ASN A 905 48.29 -4.78 -18.68
N VAL A 906 47.03 -4.95 -18.27
CA VAL A 906 45.97 -3.94 -18.47
C VAL A 906 46.32 -2.62 -17.77
N GLY A 907 46.81 -2.68 -16.53
CA GLY A 907 47.24 -1.49 -15.79
C GLY A 907 48.45 -0.77 -16.41
N LEU A 908 49.38 -1.51 -17.02
CA LEU A 908 50.51 -0.92 -17.76
C LEU A 908 50.05 -0.20 -19.03
N SER A 909 49.14 -0.81 -19.81
CA SER A 909 48.56 -0.17 -20.99
C SER A 909 47.77 1.09 -20.62
N LEU A 910 47.00 1.06 -19.52
CA LEU A 910 46.28 2.24 -19.05
C LEU A 910 47.23 3.37 -18.65
N ARG A 911 48.36 3.05 -18.01
CA ARG A 911 49.36 4.06 -17.63
C ARG A 911 49.97 4.74 -18.86
N LYS A 912 50.27 3.98 -19.92
CA LYS A 912 50.72 4.55 -21.20
C LYS A 912 49.67 5.47 -21.81
N LEU A 913 48.40 5.04 -21.80
CA LEU A 913 47.28 5.84 -22.31
C LEU A 913 47.16 7.17 -21.55
N ILE A 914 47.12 7.14 -20.22
CA ILE A 914 47.03 8.34 -19.39
C ILE A 914 48.22 9.27 -19.68
N GLY A 915 49.44 8.73 -19.77
CA GLY A 915 50.63 9.50 -20.14
C GLY A 915 50.51 10.19 -21.50
N SER A 916 50.03 9.50 -22.53
CA SER A 916 49.83 10.14 -23.85
C SER A 916 48.73 11.20 -23.87
N VAL A 917 47.72 11.08 -23.00
CA VAL A 917 46.68 12.11 -22.85
C VAL A 917 47.23 13.31 -22.09
N ASP A 918 48.05 13.08 -21.04
CA ASP A 918 48.70 14.15 -20.27
C ASP A 918 49.67 14.99 -21.11
N GLU A 919 50.31 14.41 -22.13
CA GLU A 919 51.14 15.13 -23.09
C GLU A 919 50.35 16.09 -24.00
N ILE A 920 49.09 15.73 -24.32
CA ILE A 920 48.21 16.51 -25.22
C ILE A 920 47.34 17.51 -24.44
N LEU A 921 47.04 17.22 -23.17
CA LEU A 921 46.17 18.01 -22.29
C LEU A 921 46.53 19.53 -22.27
N PRO A 922 47.81 19.95 -22.23
CA PRO A 922 48.20 21.36 -22.22
C PRO A 922 47.91 22.11 -23.53
N VAL A 923 47.66 21.39 -24.64
CA VAL A 923 47.39 21.95 -25.97
C VAL A 923 45.88 22.09 -26.22
N LEU A 924 45.04 21.40 -25.46
CA LEU A 924 43.58 21.40 -25.62
C LEU A 924 42.88 22.59 -24.95
N PRO A 925 41.65 22.96 -25.34
CA PRO A 925 40.90 24.06 -24.73
C PRO A 925 40.56 23.78 -23.26
N MET A 926 40.60 24.81 -22.41
CA MET A 926 40.38 24.69 -20.95
C MET A 926 39.04 24.01 -20.57
N ALA A 927 37.99 24.21 -21.36
CA ALA A 927 36.69 23.59 -21.14
C ALA A 927 36.75 22.06 -21.28
N SER A 928 37.44 21.56 -22.30
CA SER A 928 37.59 20.13 -22.58
C SER A 928 38.60 19.44 -21.63
N ARG A 929 39.56 20.18 -21.04
CA ARG A 929 40.52 19.63 -20.07
C ARG A 929 39.84 19.06 -18.83
N THR A 930 38.86 19.78 -18.29
CA THR A 930 38.15 19.36 -17.06
C THR A 930 37.37 18.06 -17.29
N GLU A 931 36.78 17.89 -18.47
CA GLU A 931 36.06 16.68 -18.88
C GLU A 931 37.02 15.50 -19.07
N ILE A 932 38.13 15.71 -19.78
CA ILE A 932 39.16 14.69 -20.02
C ILE A 932 39.82 14.24 -18.70
N GLU A 933 40.15 15.16 -17.80
CA GLU A 933 40.67 14.85 -16.46
C GLU A 933 39.65 14.06 -15.61
N GLY A 934 38.36 14.39 -15.75
CA GLY A 934 37.27 13.63 -15.12
C GLY A 934 37.24 12.18 -15.60
N THR A 935 37.39 11.96 -16.91
CA THR A 935 37.44 10.63 -17.51
C THR A 935 38.74 9.88 -17.17
N GLN A 936 39.88 10.55 -17.06
CA GLN A 936 41.12 9.93 -16.53
C GLN A 936 40.97 9.46 -15.08
N LYS A 937 40.29 10.24 -14.22
CA LYS A 937 39.97 9.83 -12.84
C LYS A 937 39.01 8.63 -12.81
N LEU A 938 38.04 8.59 -13.72
CA LEU A 938 37.14 7.45 -13.90
C LEU A 938 37.92 6.17 -14.25
N LEU A 939 38.82 6.22 -15.23
CA LEU A 939 39.63 5.05 -15.62
C LEU A 939 40.52 4.53 -14.48
N ASN A 940 41.08 5.42 -13.66
CA ASN A 940 41.84 5.01 -12.47
C ASN A 940 40.95 4.30 -11.43
N LYS A 941 39.69 4.74 -11.29
CA LYS A 941 38.68 4.08 -10.45
C LYS A 941 38.29 2.71 -11.01
N ASP A 942 38.12 2.59 -12.33
CA ASP A 942 37.76 1.32 -12.98
C ASP A 942 38.90 0.30 -12.90
N LEU A 943 40.16 0.74 -12.99
CA LEU A 943 41.31 -0.14 -12.75
C LEU A 943 41.35 -0.61 -11.29
N ALA A 944 41.05 0.27 -10.32
CA ALA A 944 40.96 -0.13 -8.92
C ALA A 944 39.85 -1.16 -8.68
N GLU A 945 38.71 -1.00 -9.35
CA GLU A 945 37.61 -1.97 -9.32
C GLU A 945 38.01 -3.31 -9.95
N LEU A 946 38.70 -3.30 -11.09
CA LEU A 946 39.24 -4.51 -11.72
C LEU A 946 40.22 -5.24 -10.79
N ILE A 947 41.11 -4.52 -10.11
CA ILE A 947 42.05 -5.11 -9.12
C ILE A 947 41.29 -5.72 -7.93
N ASN A 948 40.22 -5.07 -7.45
CA ASN A 948 39.39 -5.61 -6.38
C ASN A 948 38.68 -6.90 -6.80
N LYS A 949 38.11 -6.93 -8.02
CA LYS A 949 37.48 -8.14 -8.57
C LYS A 949 38.46 -9.27 -8.80
N MET A 950 39.69 -8.96 -9.23
CA MET A 950 40.78 -9.93 -9.32
C MET A 950 41.12 -10.55 -7.97
N ARG A 951 41.28 -9.74 -6.91
CA ARG A 951 41.55 -10.25 -5.56
C ARG A 951 40.41 -11.12 -5.04
N LEU A 952 39.17 -10.73 -5.32
CA LEU A 952 37.99 -11.52 -4.97
C LEU A 952 37.96 -12.87 -5.71
N ALA A 953 38.33 -12.89 -6.99
CA ALA A 953 38.47 -14.12 -7.77
C ALA A 953 39.60 -15.03 -7.27
N GLN A 954 40.71 -14.46 -6.79
CA GLN A 954 41.79 -15.23 -6.15
C GLN A 954 41.35 -15.84 -4.81
N GLN A 955 40.67 -15.08 -3.96
CA GLN A 955 40.20 -15.53 -2.64
C GLN A 955 39.14 -16.64 -2.73
N ASN A 956 38.29 -16.60 -3.76
CA ASN A 956 37.18 -17.53 -3.94
C ASN A 956 37.45 -18.63 -4.98
N ALA A 957 38.71 -18.80 -5.41
CA ALA A 957 39.06 -19.69 -6.51
C ALA A 957 38.69 -21.17 -6.30
N VAL A 958 38.68 -21.63 -5.04
CA VAL A 958 38.33 -23.01 -4.63
C VAL A 958 36.88 -23.15 -4.15
N THR A 959 36.07 -22.10 -4.28
CA THR A 959 34.66 -22.09 -3.86
C THR A 959 33.74 -22.24 -5.07
N SER A 960 32.46 -22.55 -4.81
CA SER A 960 31.42 -22.56 -5.86
C SER A 960 31.20 -21.20 -6.54
N LEU A 961 31.75 -20.11 -5.98
CA LEU A 961 31.69 -18.74 -6.52
C LEU A 961 32.83 -18.41 -7.50
N SER A 962 33.74 -19.36 -7.78
CA SER A 962 34.92 -19.12 -8.63
C SER A 962 34.57 -18.59 -10.02
N GLU A 963 33.59 -19.18 -10.70
CA GLU A 963 33.14 -18.76 -12.03
C GLU A 963 32.40 -17.41 -12.03
N GLU A 964 31.65 -17.13 -10.96
CA GLU A 964 31.00 -15.83 -10.76
C GLU A 964 32.02 -14.71 -10.55
N CYS A 965 33.05 -14.96 -9.74
CA CYS A 965 34.10 -13.97 -9.49
C CYS A 965 34.94 -13.70 -10.76
N LYS A 966 35.22 -14.73 -11.57
CA LYS A 966 35.85 -14.55 -12.90
C LYS A 966 34.98 -13.71 -13.84
N ARG A 967 33.66 -13.96 -13.85
CA ARG A 967 32.72 -13.16 -14.67
C ARG A 967 32.71 -11.69 -14.24
N GLN A 968 32.71 -11.42 -12.94
CA GLN A 968 32.78 -10.04 -12.42
C GLN A 968 34.10 -9.35 -12.77
N MET A 969 35.23 -10.07 -12.77
CA MET A 969 36.51 -9.55 -13.24
C MET A 969 36.45 -9.19 -14.75
N LEU A 970 35.78 -10.00 -15.58
CA LEU A 970 35.57 -9.71 -17.00
C LEU A 970 34.64 -8.52 -17.25
N THR A 971 33.60 -8.36 -16.44
CA THR A 971 32.71 -7.20 -16.53
C THR A 971 33.45 -5.90 -16.16
N ALA A 972 34.27 -5.93 -15.12
CA ALA A 972 35.09 -4.78 -14.73
C ALA A 972 36.13 -4.42 -15.82
N SER A 973 36.77 -5.41 -16.44
CA SER A 973 37.74 -5.16 -17.52
C SER A 973 37.06 -4.63 -18.80
N HIS A 974 35.85 -5.10 -19.12
CA HIS A 974 35.07 -4.58 -20.24
C HIS A 974 34.65 -3.13 -20.02
N THR A 975 34.23 -2.77 -18.81
CA THR A 975 33.85 -1.40 -18.45
C THR A 975 35.04 -0.45 -18.66
N LEU A 976 36.23 -0.83 -18.18
CA LEU A 976 37.46 -0.07 -18.39
C LEU A 976 37.77 0.16 -19.89
N ALA A 977 37.54 -0.84 -20.75
CA ALA A 977 37.75 -0.71 -22.19
C ALA A 977 36.74 0.26 -22.86
N VAL A 978 35.49 0.23 -22.41
CA VAL A 978 34.45 1.16 -22.89
C VAL A 978 34.77 2.60 -22.48
N ASP A 979 35.15 2.81 -21.23
CA ASP A 979 35.49 4.15 -20.75
C ASP A 979 36.80 4.68 -21.38
N ALA A 980 37.73 3.79 -21.75
CA ALA A 980 38.91 4.19 -22.50
C ALA A 980 38.57 4.63 -23.93
N LYS A 981 37.55 4.02 -24.55
CA LYS A 981 37.01 4.48 -25.82
C LYS A 981 36.31 5.83 -25.66
N ASN A 982 35.52 6.01 -24.59
CA ASN A 982 34.86 7.29 -24.30
C ASN A 982 35.89 8.41 -24.09
N LEU A 983 37.04 8.11 -23.46
CA LEU A 983 38.17 9.04 -23.34
C LEU A 983 38.73 9.44 -24.72
N LEU A 984 38.91 8.48 -25.63
CA LEU A 984 39.35 8.75 -27.00
C LEU A 984 38.36 9.67 -27.73
N ASP A 985 37.06 9.38 -27.62
CA ASP A 985 36.02 10.18 -28.26
C ASP A 985 36.00 11.62 -27.70
N ALA A 986 36.19 11.79 -26.39
CA ALA A 986 36.31 13.11 -25.76
C ALA A 986 37.57 13.87 -26.20
N VAL A 987 38.72 13.17 -26.31
CA VAL A 987 39.97 13.74 -26.81
C VAL A 987 39.85 14.14 -28.28
N ASP A 988 39.20 13.32 -29.11
CA ASP A 988 38.99 13.62 -30.53
C ASP A 988 38.08 14.83 -30.73
N GLN A 989 36.99 14.93 -29.96
CA GLN A 989 36.13 16.10 -29.98
C GLN A 989 36.89 17.37 -29.55
N ALA A 990 37.75 17.26 -28.52
CA ALA A 990 38.59 18.37 -28.09
C ALA A 990 39.63 18.78 -29.15
N LYS A 991 40.26 17.81 -29.84
CA LYS A 991 41.20 18.06 -30.96
C LYS A 991 40.50 18.75 -32.13
N VAL A 992 39.27 18.35 -32.47
CA VAL A 992 38.45 19.00 -33.51
C VAL A 992 38.12 20.43 -33.13
N GLN A 993 37.68 20.68 -31.89
CA GLN A 993 37.40 22.03 -31.39
C GLN A 993 38.62 22.95 -31.36
N ALA A 994 39.81 22.39 -31.21
CA ALA A 994 41.08 23.12 -31.22
C ALA A 994 41.68 23.32 -32.62
N ASN A 995 41.03 22.87 -33.69
CA ASN A 995 41.57 22.82 -35.07
C ASN A 995 42.91 22.09 -35.17
N LEU A 996 43.16 21.08 -34.31
CA LEU A 996 44.42 20.31 -34.27
C LEU A 996 44.40 19.06 -35.16
N VAL A 997 43.38 18.91 -36.00
CA VAL A 997 43.12 17.70 -36.78
C VAL A 997 43.49 17.91 -38.25
N LYS A 998 44.26 16.98 -38.82
CA LYS A 998 44.33 16.78 -40.28
C LYS A 998 43.16 15.89 -40.70
N LEU A 999 42.29 16.42 -41.57
CA LEU A 999 41.24 15.64 -42.21
C LEU A 999 41.90 14.66 -43.19
N ALA A 1000 41.50 13.38 -43.16
CA ALA A 1000 41.95 12.42 -44.15
C ALA A 1000 41.40 12.85 -45.53
N LEU A 1001 42.29 13.10 -46.49
CA LEU A 1001 41.90 13.24 -47.90
C LEU A 1001 41.43 11.86 -48.37
N GLU A 1002 40.22 11.81 -48.95
CA GLU A 1002 39.58 10.58 -49.46
C GLU A 1002 40.44 9.78 -50.43
#